data_AF-A0A2P2KYW8-F1
#
_entry.id   AF-A0A2P2KYW8-F1
#
_cell.length_a   1.000
_cell.length_b   1.000
_cell.length_c   1.000
_cell.angle_alpha   90.00
_cell.angle_beta   90.00
_cell.angle_gamma   90.00
#
_symmetry.space_group_name_H-M   'P 1'
#
loop_
_entity.id
_entity.type
_entity.pdbx_description
1 polymer ?
#
loop_
_entity_poly.entity_id
_entity_poly.type
_entity_poly.pdbx_seq_one_letter_code
_entity_poly.pdbx_strand_id
1 'polypeptide(L)'
;MATLEVATESIDSVTFTFLTDEEVRKHSFVKITNPRLLDLVERPVPGGLYDPALGPLTERTICQTCGQRLTTCPGHCGHIELISPVYNPLLFNFLYKILQRTCFFCHHFRAARSQVERCVAQLELIVKGDIVGAKMLDSMLGDEILYPAESDGSQESGSTIHSGVQNHDNLHDSAVQLGWTSLQFTEAISVLYKFLKPKLRKCKNCNASNPIISKPTFGWFQKIDVSDASIRQNVIRNQQLQGPLASESEGMTDVEDADEAPQNLDGAKKNQKEKGKLASVEFIKQKDRLSVSLLPSQVKGILELLWQNEPQFCSFICNFQQQDSGRKKAGPSMFFLETILVPPIKFRPPTKGGDSVMEHPQTVLLSRVLQSNISLGDAHVNKEHSKIVKRWFGLQQSINVLFDGKTAKGPGQRDMTSGIFQLLEKKEGLFRQKMMGKRVNYACRSVISPDPYLGVNEIGIPLCFLDKLTYPERVTPWNIGKLRNAVINGSECHPGATHYYDTVSINKLPPSQKMRIAISRKLPSARGALIQSGRSSEYQYEGKIVYRHLQDGDVVLVNRQPTLHKPSIMAHVVRVLKGEKTLRMHYANCSTYNADFDGDEMNVHFPQDEISRAEAYNIVNANNQYVKPSNGEPIRALIQDHIVSAALLTKRDTFLSQEEYNQLLYVSGVSTTAQTNARGKPGQKIFLLNYEDGIRIPQPAILKPVPKWTGKQVINAVLDHITRGHPPFTVEKDGKIPCDFFKKRVDKHKSEDKVTDDYTSKQLDEDKMVGRNKSGGKQSDDFVPKGLNEDKMSDDPPKKDKMGKRNKPEEKESDDYPPMGLDEDKMVIFKNYFVRGVIDKAQFGNYGLVHTIQELFGPNTAGTLLSVLSRLFTAYLQMHGFTCGVDDLLIMESKDNERRQLLESCEKSGELVHRNFIGVRDATIEIKPTILQSNVEKTMREEGESAVTYLDRQMRNELNSKTSSRVINELLSDGLLKHSGRNCISLMTTSGAKGSKVNFQQISSFLGQQDLEGKRVPRMVSGKTLPSFHPWDWTARAGGYIIDRFLTGLRPQEYYFHCMAGREGLVDTAVKTSRSGYLQRCLIKNLECLTVSYDHTVRDADGSVIQFQYGEDGVDVHQTSFISKLDVLAVVRICILFAHL
;
A
#
# COMPACT_ATOMS: atom_id res chain seq x y z
N MET A 1 -28.38 -9.40 5.82
CA MET A 1 -29.17 -8.95 6.96
C MET A 1 -29.30 -7.44 6.81
N ALA A 2 -30.46 -6.98 6.32
CA ALA A 2 -30.76 -5.55 6.27
C ALA A 2 -31.16 -5.11 7.69
N THR A 3 -30.61 -4.00 8.10
CA THR A 3 -30.63 -3.38 9.43
C THR A 3 -32.04 -2.98 9.89
N LEU A 4 -32.77 -3.93 10.48
CA LEU A 4 -33.84 -3.65 11.45
C LEU A 4 -33.44 -4.04 12.87
N GLU A 5 -32.48 -4.95 13.02
CA GLU A 5 -31.90 -5.33 14.30
C GLU A 5 -30.82 -4.31 14.67
N VAL A 6 -31.17 -3.39 15.58
CA VAL A 6 -30.19 -2.48 16.19
C VAL A 6 -29.53 -3.22 17.34
N ALA A 7 -28.20 -3.30 17.34
CA ALA A 7 -27.46 -3.75 18.51
C ALA A 7 -27.51 -2.62 19.56
N THR A 8 -28.14 -2.89 20.71
CA THR A 8 -28.22 -1.94 21.83
C THR A 8 -26.93 -1.86 22.63
N GLU A 9 -26.07 -2.86 22.52
CA GLU A 9 -24.80 -2.98 23.21
C GLU A 9 -23.64 -3.05 22.20
N SER A 10 -22.57 -2.32 22.47
CA SER A 10 -21.32 -2.35 21.70
C SER A 10 -20.18 -2.86 22.57
N ILE A 11 -19.26 -3.62 21.96
CA ILE A 11 -18.03 -4.06 22.63
C ILE A 11 -17.07 -2.87 22.71
N ASP A 12 -16.82 -2.37 23.91
CA ASP A 12 -15.92 -1.24 24.18
C ASP A 12 -14.45 -1.68 24.25
N SER A 13 -14.18 -2.79 24.95
CA SER A 13 -12.81 -3.30 25.14
C SER A 13 -12.74 -4.83 25.17
N VAL A 14 -11.52 -5.35 24.95
CA VAL A 14 -11.23 -6.79 24.98
C VAL A 14 -10.05 -7.04 25.91
N THR A 15 -10.26 -7.83 26.96
CA THR A 15 -9.22 -8.21 27.92
C THR A 15 -8.73 -9.63 27.65
N PHE A 16 -7.41 -9.83 27.62
CA PHE A 16 -6.80 -11.14 27.46
C PHE A 16 -6.45 -11.75 28.82
N THR A 17 -6.97 -12.95 29.10
CA THR A 17 -6.68 -13.71 30.32
C THR A 17 -6.46 -15.20 30.01
N PHE A 18 -5.77 -15.92 30.90
CA PHE A 18 -5.70 -17.38 30.83
C PHE A 18 -6.94 -17.99 31.47
N LEU A 19 -7.53 -18.99 30.81
CA LEU A 19 -8.62 -19.77 31.39
C LEU A 19 -8.06 -20.69 32.47
N THR A 20 -8.68 -20.68 33.65
CA THR A 20 -8.38 -21.63 34.72
C THR A 20 -9.06 -22.98 34.45
N ASP A 21 -8.53 -24.07 35.01
CA ASP A 21 -9.13 -25.39 34.83
C ASP A 21 -10.56 -25.47 35.39
N GLU A 22 -10.89 -24.70 36.43
CA GLU A 22 -12.27 -24.54 36.93
C GLU A 22 -13.19 -23.91 35.89
N GLU A 23 -12.73 -22.85 35.21
CA GLU A 23 -13.48 -22.17 34.16
C GLU A 23 -13.66 -23.07 32.92
N VAL A 24 -12.62 -23.80 32.52
CA VAL A 24 -12.72 -24.78 31.42
C VAL A 24 -13.79 -25.82 31.71
N ARG A 25 -13.82 -26.37 32.94
CA ARG A 25 -14.87 -27.32 33.35
C ARG A 25 -16.25 -26.67 33.37
N LYS A 26 -16.38 -25.42 33.80
CA LYS A 26 -17.64 -24.67 33.80
C LYS A 26 -18.17 -24.38 32.39
N HIS A 27 -17.28 -24.14 31.42
CA HIS A 27 -17.65 -23.90 30.01
C HIS A 27 -17.91 -25.19 29.22
N SER A 28 -17.45 -26.33 29.72
CA SER A 28 -17.61 -27.61 29.05
C SER A 28 -18.95 -28.28 29.37
N PHE A 29 -19.62 -28.78 28.34
CA PHE A 29 -20.86 -29.55 28.48
C PHE A 29 -20.63 -31.07 28.55
N VAL A 30 -19.50 -31.56 28.06
CA VAL A 30 -19.19 -33.00 28.03
C VAL A 30 -17.70 -33.25 28.28
N LYS A 31 -17.41 -34.27 29.09
CA LYS A 31 -16.06 -34.79 29.30
C LYS A 31 -15.77 -35.83 28.22
N ILE A 32 -14.71 -35.61 27.44
CA ILE A 32 -14.31 -36.52 26.37
C ILE A 32 -13.41 -37.62 26.94
N THR A 33 -13.85 -38.86 26.79
CA THR A 33 -13.16 -40.05 27.33
C THR A 33 -12.86 -41.09 26.26
N ASN A 34 -13.61 -41.11 25.16
CA ASN A 34 -13.51 -42.15 24.14
C ASN A 34 -12.73 -41.66 22.90
N PRO A 35 -11.66 -42.35 22.47
CA PRO A 35 -10.93 -42.01 21.25
C PRO A 35 -11.66 -42.42 19.96
N ARG A 36 -12.66 -43.30 20.05
CA ARG A 36 -13.47 -43.70 18.88
C ARG A 36 -14.45 -42.59 18.52
N LEU A 37 -14.46 -42.19 17.25
CA LEU A 37 -15.28 -41.09 16.76
C LEU A 37 -16.71 -41.54 16.43
N LEU A 38 -16.84 -42.62 15.66
CA LEU A 38 -18.10 -43.15 15.14
C LEU A 38 -18.24 -44.65 15.51
N ASP A 39 -19.47 -45.12 15.65
CA ASP A 39 -19.81 -46.54 15.79
C ASP A 39 -19.79 -47.26 14.42
N LEU A 40 -20.02 -48.58 14.42
CA LEU A 40 -20.08 -49.39 13.18
C LEU A 40 -21.24 -48.99 12.25
N VAL A 41 -22.18 -48.17 12.73
CA VAL A 41 -23.35 -47.65 12.00
C VAL A 41 -23.13 -46.16 11.64
N GLU A 42 -21.89 -45.68 11.71
CA GLU A 42 -21.49 -44.29 11.42
C GLU A 42 -22.17 -43.22 12.30
N ARG A 43 -22.67 -43.60 13.48
CA ARG A 43 -23.23 -42.65 14.45
C ARG A 43 -22.16 -42.17 15.42
N PRO A 44 -22.21 -40.91 15.87
CA PRO A 44 -21.26 -40.43 16.85
C PRO A 44 -21.34 -41.18 18.19
N VAL A 45 -20.18 -41.57 18.71
CA VAL A 45 -20.10 -42.32 19.98
C VAL A 45 -20.22 -41.34 21.16
N PRO A 46 -21.07 -41.63 22.17
CA PRO A 46 -21.12 -40.86 23.42
C PRO A 46 -19.75 -40.81 24.11
N GLY A 47 -19.38 -39.64 24.62
CA GLY A 47 -18.07 -39.36 25.22
C GLY A 47 -16.91 -39.29 24.22
N GLY A 48 -17.18 -39.38 22.91
CA GLY A 48 -16.20 -39.25 21.83
C GLY A 48 -16.04 -37.81 21.31
N LEU A 49 -15.07 -37.58 20.44
CA LEU A 49 -14.85 -36.24 19.86
C LEU A 49 -15.97 -35.80 18.89
N TYR A 50 -16.96 -36.61 18.55
CA TYR A 50 -18.15 -36.13 17.82
C TYR A 50 -19.45 -36.24 18.64
N ASP A 51 -19.32 -36.26 19.98
CA ASP A 51 -20.48 -36.35 20.87
C ASP A 51 -21.58 -35.33 20.49
N PRO A 52 -22.86 -35.77 20.36
CA PRO A 52 -23.98 -34.90 20.00
C PRO A 52 -24.23 -33.70 20.95
N ALA A 53 -23.69 -33.73 22.16
CA ALA A 53 -23.68 -32.59 23.09
C ALA A 53 -22.80 -31.43 22.57
N LEU A 54 -21.74 -31.71 21.81
CA LEU A 54 -20.87 -30.67 21.22
C LEU A 54 -21.51 -29.96 20.01
N GLY A 55 -22.60 -30.52 19.49
CA GLY A 55 -23.34 -30.01 18.33
C GLY A 55 -23.77 -31.14 17.39
N PRO A 56 -24.64 -30.84 16.41
CA PRO A 56 -25.05 -31.82 15.41
C PRO A 56 -23.96 -32.00 14.34
N LEU A 57 -23.74 -33.23 13.87
CA LEU A 57 -22.82 -33.52 12.77
C LEU A 57 -23.49 -33.38 11.40
N THR A 58 -24.79 -33.63 11.32
CA THR A 58 -25.59 -33.56 10.09
C THR A 58 -26.81 -32.65 10.27
N GLU A 59 -27.37 -32.13 9.18
CA GLU A 59 -28.56 -31.25 9.22
C GLU A 59 -29.81 -31.93 9.81
N ARG A 60 -29.88 -33.27 9.74
CA ARG A 60 -31.01 -34.06 10.25
C ARG A 60 -30.93 -34.27 11.77
N THR A 61 -29.73 -34.22 12.34
CA THR A 61 -29.52 -34.40 13.78
C THR A 61 -29.70 -33.09 14.54
N ILE A 62 -30.22 -33.20 15.76
CA ILE A 62 -30.37 -32.08 16.69
C ILE A 62 -29.27 -32.11 17.74
N CYS A 63 -28.89 -30.94 18.26
CA CYS A 63 -27.94 -30.85 19.36
C CYS A 63 -28.59 -31.34 20.66
N GLN A 64 -27.89 -32.18 21.44
CA GLN A 64 -28.39 -32.63 22.75
C GLN A 64 -28.36 -31.53 23.82
N THR A 65 -27.54 -30.49 23.65
CA THR A 65 -27.39 -29.41 24.63
C THR A 65 -28.37 -28.27 24.43
N CYS A 66 -28.51 -27.74 23.20
CA CYS A 66 -29.41 -26.61 22.93
C CYS A 66 -30.70 -26.98 22.18
N GLY A 67 -30.85 -28.22 21.71
CA GLY A 67 -32.02 -28.65 20.92
C GLY A 67 -32.10 -28.06 19.52
N GLN A 68 -31.12 -27.24 19.11
CA GLN A 68 -31.10 -26.57 17.81
C GLN A 68 -30.46 -27.43 16.71
N ARG A 69 -30.76 -27.09 15.44
CA ARG A 69 -30.17 -27.72 14.25
C ARG A 69 -28.82 -27.08 13.90
N LEU A 70 -28.11 -27.66 12.93
CA LEU A 70 -26.74 -27.27 12.55
C LEU A 70 -26.56 -25.77 12.23
N THR A 71 -27.52 -25.14 11.55
CA THR A 71 -27.41 -23.74 11.11
C THR A 71 -27.56 -22.75 12.27
N THR A 72 -28.49 -23.02 13.18
CA THR A 72 -28.83 -22.15 14.31
C THR A 72 -27.96 -22.42 15.54
N CYS A 73 -27.57 -23.68 15.76
CA CYS A 73 -26.74 -24.08 16.89
C CYS A 73 -25.40 -23.30 16.90
N PRO A 74 -25.04 -22.64 18.02
CA PRO A 74 -23.76 -21.97 18.17
C PRO A 74 -22.60 -22.98 18.28
N GLY A 75 -22.89 -24.20 18.73
CA GLY A 75 -21.91 -25.22 19.10
C GLY A 75 -21.49 -25.10 20.57
N HIS A 76 -21.16 -26.22 21.19
CA HIS A 76 -20.83 -26.30 22.61
C HIS A 76 -19.46 -26.94 22.82
N CYS A 77 -18.70 -26.43 23.80
CA CYS A 77 -17.37 -26.93 24.10
C CYS A 77 -17.42 -28.19 24.95
N GLY A 78 -16.41 -29.04 24.81
CA GLY A 78 -16.10 -30.14 25.72
C GLY A 78 -14.76 -29.92 26.40
N HIS A 79 -14.34 -30.85 27.25
CA HIS A 79 -12.96 -30.88 27.75
C HIS A 79 -12.39 -32.30 27.83
N ILE A 80 -11.07 -32.39 27.77
CA ILE A 80 -10.29 -33.58 28.10
C ILE A 80 -9.64 -33.32 29.46
N GLU A 81 -9.87 -34.21 30.42
CA GLU A 81 -9.22 -34.19 31.73
C GLU A 81 -7.88 -34.93 31.63
N LEU A 82 -6.76 -34.25 31.87
CA LEU A 82 -5.44 -34.86 31.85
C LEU A 82 -5.18 -35.57 33.18
N ILE A 83 -4.60 -36.77 33.10
CA ILE A 83 -4.30 -37.58 34.30
C ILE A 83 -3.16 -36.98 35.13
N SER A 84 -2.28 -36.22 34.48
CA SER A 84 -1.14 -35.55 35.12
C SER A 84 -0.98 -34.16 34.48
N PRO A 85 -0.61 -33.13 35.27
CA PRO A 85 -0.38 -31.80 34.73
C PRO A 85 0.71 -31.81 33.66
N VAL A 86 0.55 -30.97 32.65
CA VAL A 86 1.46 -30.82 31.51
C VAL A 86 1.90 -29.36 31.44
N TYR A 87 3.12 -29.08 30.96
CA TYR A 87 3.56 -27.69 30.78
C TYR A 87 2.79 -27.03 29.63
N ASN A 88 2.34 -25.79 29.86
CA ASN A 88 1.70 -24.98 28.83
C ASN A 88 2.72 -24.59 27.74
N PRO A 89 2.56 -25.04 26.48
CA PRO A 89 3.49 -24.74 25.39
C PRO A 89 3.70 -23.24 25.17
N LEU A 90 2.66 -22.43 25.34
CA LEU A 90 2.69 -20.98 25.11
C LEU A 90 3.71 -20.26 26.00
N LEU A 91 3.75 -20.67 27.27
CA LEU A 91 4.51 -19.98 28.31
C LEU A 91 5.79 -20.71 28.70
N PHE A 92 6.07 -21.88 28.11
CA PHE A 92 7.19 -22.74 28.50
C PHE A 92 8.55 -22.03 28.51
N ASN A 93 8.83 -21.19 27.50
CA ASN A 93 10.07 -20.42 27.44
C ASN A 93 10.15 -19.32 28.51
N PHE A 94 9.01 -18.75 28.90
CA PHE A 94 8.94 -17.73 29.95
C PHE A 94 9.06 -18.36 31.34
N LEU A 95 8.37 -19.49 31.56
CA LEU A 95 8.50 -20.36 32.73
C LEU A 95 9.97 -20.73 32.98
N TYR A 96 10.70 -21.13 31.93
CA TYR A 96 12.13 -21.43 32.02
C TYR A 96 12.96 -20.25 32.55
N LYS A 97 12.68 -19.02 32.10
CA LYS A 97 13.38 -17.81 32.58
C LYS A 97 13.10 -17.58 34.07
N ILE A 98 11.85 -17.74 34.51
CA ILE A 98 11.46 -17.58 35.91
C ILE A 98 12.16 -18.65 36.78
N LEU A 99 12.07 -19.92 36.39
CA LEU A 99 12.68 -21.04 37.12
C LEU A 99 14.20 -20.89 37.32
N GLN A 100 14.92 -20.35 36.34
CA GLN A 100 16.36 -20.09 36.49
C GLN A 100 16.69 -19.00 37.53
N ARG A 101 15.71 -18.17 37.88
CA ARG A 101 15.82 -17.06 38.82
C ARG A 101 15.22 -17.38 40.17
N THR A 102 14.40 -18.42 40.29
CA THR A 102 13.89 -18.92 41.57
C THR A 102 14.97 -19.69 42.31
N CYS A 103 15.04 -19.52 43.63
CA CYS A 103 15.84 -20.38 44.50
C CYS A 103 15.00 -21.56 44.98
N PHE A 104 15.47 -22.80 44.82
CA PHE A 104 14.72 -24.00 45.23
C PHE A 104 14.83 -24.31 46.73
N PHE A 105 15.58 -23.50 47.48
CA PHE A 105 15.77 -23.65 48.92
C PHE A 105 14.90 -22.66 49.69
N CYS A 106 15.04 -21.35 49.41
CA CYS A 106 14.25 -20.32 50.09
C CYS A 106 13.00 -19.86 49.33
N HIS A 107 12.76 -20.36 48.11
CA HIS A 107 11.61 -20.02 47.27
C HIS A 107 11.38 -18.51 47.05
N HIS A 108 12.46 -17.72 47.05
CA HIS A 108 12.47 -16.32 46.61
C HIS A 108 13.23 -16.20 45.27
N PHE A 109 13.15 -15.04 44.62
CA PHE A 109 14.09 -14.74 43.53
C PHE A 109 15.52 -14.73 44.06
N ARG A 110 16.47 -15.14 43.21
CA ARG A 110 17.91 -15.19 43.56
C ARG A 110 18.54 -13.80 43.68
N ALA A 111 17.85 -12.77 43.19
CA ALA A 111 18.21 -11.38 43.39
C ALA A 111 18.12 -10.99 44.87
N ALA A 112 18.77 -9.89 45.25
CA ALA A 112 18.61 -9.36 46.60
C ALA A 112 17.20 -8.78 46.76
N ARG A 113 16.60 -8.89 47.95
CA ARG A 113 15.25 -8.37 48.24
C ARG A 113 15.08 -6.90 47.86
N SER A 114 16.09 -6.06 48.15
CA SER A 114 16.11 -4.65 47.75
C SER A 114 16.01 -4.43 46.23
N GLN A 115 16.51 -5.36 45.42
CA GLN A 115 16.40 -5.30 43.95
C GLN A 115 14.98 -5.65 43.47
N VAL A 116 14.29 -6.57 44.17
CA VAL A 116 12.90 -6.94 43.86
C VAL A 116 11.96 -5.80 44.25
N GLU A 117 12.09 -5.28 45.47
CA GLU A 117 11.29 -4.16 45.99
C GLU A 117 11.44 -2.90 45.11
N ARG A 118 12.66 -2.60 44.66
CA ARG A 118 12.90 -1.51 43.70
C ARG A 118 12.20 -1.73 42.36
N CYS A 119 12.26 -2.95 41.82
CA CYS A 119 11.60 -3.28 40.56
C CYS A 119 10.08 -3.16 40.68
N VAL A 120 9.51 -3.58 41.80
CA VAL A 120 8.09 -3.39 42.15
C VAL A 120 7.75 -1.91 42.20
N ALA A 121 8.54 -1.10 42.93
CA ALA A 121 8.33 0.35 43.01
C ALA A 121 8.38 1.03 41.62
N GLN A 122 9.32 0.61 40.76
CA GLN A 122 9.38 1.11 39.37
C GLN A 122 8.11 0.77 38.58
N LEU A 123 7.63 -0.47 38.68
CA LEU A 123 6.41 -0.91 37.98
C LEU A 123 5.17 -0.17 38.52
N GLU A 124 5.06 0.01 39.84
CA GLU A 124 3.96 0.75 40.47
C GLU A 124 3.92 2.22 40.02
N LEU A 125 5.07 2.88 39.90
CA LEU A 125 5.15 4.25 39.36
C LEU A 125 4.72 4.30 37.89
N ILE A 126 5.14 3.33 37.07
CA ILE A 126 4.72 3.25 35.66
C ILE A 126 3.20 3.05 35.54
N VAL A 127 2.60 2.23 36.40
CA VAL A 127 1.13 2.03 36.43
C VAL A 127 0.41 3.31 36.78
N LYS A 128 0.96 4.13 37.69
CA LYS A 128 0.45 5.47 38.03
C LYS A 128 0.67 6.53 36.94
N GLY A 129 1.45 6.21 35.90
CA GLY A 129 1.82 7.14 34.83
C GLY A 129 3.11 7.93 35.05
N ASP A 130 3.81 7.70 36.17
CA ASP A 130 5.09 8.38 36.48
C ASP A 130 6.30 7.59 35.95
N ILE A 131 6.59 7.79 34.67
CA ILE A 131 7.74 7.16 33.99
C ILE A 131 9.06 7.82 34.42
N VAL A 132 9.04 9.12 34.72
CA VAL A 132 10.24 9.88 35.09
C VAL A 132 10.74 9.42 36.45
N GLY A 133 9.84 9.29 37.44
CA GLY A 133 10.15 8.74 38.76
C GLY A 133 10.69 7.31 38.67
N ALA A 134 10.10 6.46 37.81
CA ALA A 134 10.58 5.10 37.60
C ALA A 134 12.01 5.04 37.02
N LYS A 135 12.37 5.97 36.12
CA LYS A 135 13.73 6.10 35.57
C LYS A 135 14.72 6.72 36.55
N MET A 136 14.30 7.71 37.33
CA MET A 136 15.15 8.32 38.37
C MET A 136 15.57 7.31 39.44
N LEU A 137 14.65 6.42 39.82
CA LEU A 137 14.98 5.27 40.66
C LEU A 137 16.12 4.46 40.04
N ASP A 138 16.14 4.25 38.72
CA ASP A 138 17.19 3.50 38.01
C ASP A 138 18.57 4.18 38.07
N SER A 139 18.62 5.52 37.92
CA SER A 139 19.87 6.30 37.91
C SER A 139 20.62 6.38 39.25
N MET A 140 19.94 6.18 40.38
CA MET A 140 20.57 6.19 41.72
C MET A 140 21.53 5.00 42.00
N LEU A 141 21.92 4.23 40.98
CA LEU A 141 22.90 3.13 41.07
C LEU A 141 24.07 3.28 40.08
N GLY A 142 24.21 4.41 39.38
CA GLY A 142 25.24 4.61 38.35
C GLY A 142 26.69 4.78 38.86
N ASP A 143 26.88 5.19 40.12
CA ASP A 143 28.18 5.74 40.59
C ASP A 143 29.02 4.79 41.48
N GLU A 144 28.91 3.47 41.33
CA GLU A 144 29.87 2.51 41.93
C GLU A 144 30.63 1.68 40.88
N ILE A 145 31.21 2.35 39.88
CA ILE A 145 32.38 1.84 39.14
C ILE A 145 33.44 2.95 39.13
N LEU A 146 34.38 2.83 40.08
CA LEU A 146 35.50 3.74 40.33
C LEU A 146 36.47 3.81 39.12
N TYR A 147 36.74 5.02 38.62
CA TYR A 147 38.07 5.39 38.13
C TYR A 147 38.87 5.92 39.33
N PRO A 148 40.16 5.58 39.49
CA PRO A 148 40.96 6.06 40.60
C PRO A 148 41.42 7.50 40.34
N ALA A 149 41.10 8.42 41.25
CA ALA A 149 41.79 9.69 41.39
C ALA A 149 42.19 9.86 42.86
N GLU A 150 43.45 10.23 43.04
CA GLU A 150 44.20 10.31 44.29
C GLU A 150 43.74 11.48 45.17
N SER A 151 43.98 11.34 46.50
CA SER A 151 44.20 12.41 47.49
C SER A 151 43.00 13.35 47.78
N ASP A 152 42.59 13.66 49.01
CA ASP A 152 43.29 13.80 50.28
C ASP A 152 42.24 13.74 51.43
N GLY A 153 42.68 13.41 52.64
CA GLY A 153 41.81 13.06 53.77
C GLY A 153 41.21 14.23 54.55
N SER A 154 40.04 14.00 55.17
CA SER A 154 39.75 14.33 56.59
C SER A 154 38.37 13.84 57.05
N GLN A 155 38.41 12.90 57.99
CA GLN A 155 37.58 12.63 59.17
C GLN A 155 36.04 12.83 59.19
N GLU A 156 35.37 11.72 59.60
CA GLU A 156 34.31 11.59 60.63
C GLU A 156 33.00 12.41 60.45
N SER A 157 31.79 11.91 60.66
CA SER A 157 31.28 10.79 61.46
C SER A 157 29.81 10.54 61.06
N GLY A 158 29.32 9.32 61.28
CA GLY A 158 27.99 8.89 60.86
C GLY A 158 26.83 9.49 61.66
N SER A 159 25.64 9.47 61.07
CA SER A 159 24.42 9.18 61.83
C SER A 159 23.30 8.70 60.90
N THR A 160 22.76 7.55 61.30
CA THR A 160 21.44 6.97 61.08
C THR A 160 20.38 7.95 60.58
N ILE A 161 19.73 7.65 59.45
CA ILE A 161 18.45 8.30 59.07
C ILE A 161 17.32 7.29 59.24
N HIS A 162 16.63 7.45 60.36
CA HIS A 162 15.25 7.03 60.54
C HIS A 162 14.33 8.11 59.94
N SER A 163 13.24 7.68 59.30
CA SER A 163 11.97 8.40 59.08
C SER A 163 12.01 9.82 58.49
N GLY A 164 11.57 9.95 57.24
CA GLY A 164 11.29 11.27 56.65
C GLY A 164 10.81 11.22 55.21
N VAL A 165 9.80 10.39 54.87
CA VAL A 165 9.00 10.64 53.66
C VAL A 165 7.86 11.54 54.09
N GLN A 166 8.06 12.84 53.93
CA GLN A 166 7.02 13.84 54.11
C GLN A 166 5.91 13.60 53.08
N ASN A 167 4.68 13.54 53.59
CA ASN A 167 3.45 13.66 52.84
C ASN A 167 3.50 14.93 51.98
N HIS A 168 3.52 14.75 50.66
CA HIS A 168 2.91 15.73 49.76
C HIS A 168 1.47 15.28 49.54
N ASP A 169 0.60 15.75 50.44
CA ASP A 169 -0.84 15.62 50.34
C ASP A 169 -1.39 16.40 49.12
N ASN A 170 -2.29 15.70 48.41
CA ASN A 170 -3.49 16.22 47.77
C ASN A 170 -3.36 17.27 46.65
N LEU A 171 -3.18 16.79 45.42
CA LEU A 171 -3.70 17.44 44.21
C LEU A 171 -4.12 16.38 43.18
N HIS A 172 -5.43 16.36 42.89
CA HIS A 172 -6.16 15.60 41.86
C HIS A 172 -6.39 14.09 42.06
N ASP A 173 -7.29 13.79 43.00
CA ASP A 173 -8.11 12.56 43.03
C ASP A 173 -9.22 12.62 41.95
N SER A 174 -8.83 12.79 40.70
CA SER A 174 -9.72 12.78 39.53
C SER A 174 -9.00 12.25 38.28
N ALA A 175 -8.13 11.25 38.47
CA ALA A 175 -7.61 10.49 37.35
C ALA A 175 -8.75 9.67 36.74
N VAL A 176 -9.46 10.29 35.80
CA VAL A 176 -10.19 9.58 34.74
C VAL A 176 -9.24 8.49 34.28
N GLN A 177 -9.73 7.26 34.29
CA GLN A 177 -9.00 6.02 34.02
C GLN A 177 -8.46 6.03 32.58
N LEU A 178 -7.43 6.82 32.32
CA LEU A 178 -6.77 6.95 31.03
C LEU A 178 -6.13 5.59 30.72
N GLY A 179 -6.44 5.05 29.56
CA GLY A 179 -5.86 3.82 29.06
C GLY A 179 -4.33 3.87 29.06
N TRP A 180 -3.71 2.70 29.15
CA TRP A 180 -2.25 2.58 29.09
C TRP A 180 -1.69 3.14 27.78
N THR A 181 -0.69 4.00 27.88
CA THR A 181 0.05 4.49 26.70
C THR A 181 1.08 3.46 26.22
N SER A 182 1.42 3.54 24.94
CA SER A 182 2.48 2.71 24.33
C SER A 182 3.83 2.87 25.02
N LEU A 183 4.11 4.06 25.57
CA LEU A 183 5.33 4.34 26.31
C LEU A 183 5.35 3.63 27.68
N GLN A 184 4.26 3.71 28.45
CA GLN A 184 4.13 2.99 29.73
C GLN A 184 4.31 1.48 29.53
N PHE A 185 3.69 0.93 28.50
CA PHE A 185 3.81 -0.50 28.19
C PHE A 185 5.25 -0.90 27.84
N THR A 186 5.92 -0.11 26.99
CA THR A 186 7.31 -0.38 26.57
C THR A 186 8.28 -0.33 27.74
N GLU A 187 8.14 0.68 28.61
CA GLU A 187 8.99 0.83 29.79
C GLU A 187 8.72 -0.25 30.83
N ALA A 188 7.46 -0.62 31.09
CA ALA A 188 7.12 -1.72 32.01
C ALA A 188 7.74 -3.05 31.56
N ILE A 189 7.66 -3.37 30.26
CA ILE A 189 8.28 -4.55 29.68
C ILE A 189 9.81 -4.49 29.79
N SER A 190 10.41 -3.32 29.55
CA SER A 190 11.85 -3.09 29.66
C SER A 190 12.35 -3.38 31.08
N VAL A 191 11.68 -2.84 32.10
CA VAL A 191 11.99 -3.06 33.53
C VAL A 191 11.94 -4.55 33.87
N LEU A 192 10.87 -5.25 33.47
CA LEU A 192 10.74 -6.69 33.70
C LEU A 192 11.86 -7.49 33.04
N TYR A 193 12.15 -7.23 31.76
CA TYR A 193 13.21 -7.95 31.06
C TYR A 193 14.60 -7.63 31.62
N LYS A 194 14.86 -6.39 32.05
CA LYS A 194 16.10 -6.00 32.73
C LYS A 194 16.30 -6.81 34.01
N PHE A 195 15.25 -6.97 34.82
CA PHE A 195 15.27 -7.79 36.03
C PHE A 195 15.49 -9.28 35.74
N LEU A 196 14.88 -9.83 34.68
CA LEU A 196 14.99 -11.25 34.33
C LEU A 196 16.32 -11.62 33.62
N LYS A 197 17.09 -10.62 33.13
CA LYS A 197 18.36 -10.82 32.40
C LYS A 197 19.50 -11.47 33.21
N PRO A 198 19.88 -11.02 34.42
CA PRO A 198 21.09 -11.49 35.13
C PRO A 198 21.00 -12.95 35.62
N LYS A 199 21.95 -13.81 35.22
CA LYS A 199 22.07 -15.20 35.68
C LYS A 199 22.92 -15.32 36.94
N LEU A 200 22.29 -15.14 38.10
CA LEU A 200 22.98 -15.36 39.38
C LEU A 200 23.25 -16.86 39.59
N ARG A 201 24.44 -17.24 40.07
CA ARG A 201 24.80 -18.64 40.41
C ARG A 201 24.53 -19.01 41.86
N LYS A 202 24.52 -18.04 42.77
CA LYS A 202 24.11 -18.21 44.17
C LYS A 202 22.91 -17.31 44.46
N CYS A 203 22.03 -17.73 45.36
CA CYS A 203 20.95 -16.87 45.85
C CYS A 203 21.54 -15.76 46.72
N LYS A 204 21.20 -14.48 46.52
CA LYS A 204 21.68 -13.40 47.39
C LYS A 204 20.99 -13.38 48.77
N ASN A 205 19.83 -14.01 48.91
CA ASN A 205 19.09 -14.06 50.17
C ASN A 205 19.60 -15.18 51.09
N CYS A 206 19.68 -16.41 50.59
CA CYS A 206 20.15 -17.56 51.38
C CYS A 206 21.56 -18.04 51.04
N ASN A 207 22.24 -17.51 50.02
CA ASN A 207 23.56 -17.98 49.58
C ASN A 207 23.64 -19.45 49.09
N ALA A 208 22.49 -20.12 48.88
CA ALA A 208 22.42 -21.47 48.31
C ALA A 208 22.86 -21.49 46.84
N SER A 209 23.56 -22.56 46.46
CA SER A 209 23.88 -22.85 45.06
C SER A 209 22.77 -23.71 44.44
N ASN A 210 22.03 -23.16 43.47
CA ASN A 210 20.88 -23.82 42.82
C ASN A 210 21.35 -24.70 41.63
N PRO A 211 20.66 -25.81 41.32
CA PRO A 211 20.92 -26.58 40.10
C PRO A 211 20.72 -25.76 38.84
N ILE A 212 21.54 -26.07 37.82
CA ILE A 212 21.40 -25.47 36.50
C ILE A 212 20.30 -26.23 35.77
N ILE A 213 19.27 -25.51 35.32
CA ILE A 213 18.17 -26.12 34.57
C ILE A 213 18.49 -26.03 33.07
N SER A 214 18.54 -27.17 32.41
CA SER A 214 18.62 -27.27 30.95
C SER A 214 17.25 -27.61 30.35
N LYS A 215 17.10 -27.27 29.07
CA LYS A 215 15.94 -27.60 28.25
C LYS A 215 16.37 -28.42 27.02
N PRO A 216 16.68 -29.71 27.17
CA PRO A 216 17.18 -30.53 26.06
C PRO A 216 16.15 -30.71 24.94
N THR A 217 14.85 -30.65 25.26
CA THR A 217 13.75 -30.65 24.29
C THR A 217 12.65 -29.70 24.77
N PHE A 218 11.89 -29.12 23.85
CA PHE A 218 10.72 -28.30 24.19
C PHE A 218 9.69 -29.11 24.98
N GLY A 219 9.23 -28.59 26.13
CA GLY A 219 8.36 -29.31 27.07
C GLY A 219 9.11 -30.22 28.07
N TRP A 220 10.44 -30.13 28.18
CA TRP A 220 11.23 -30.92 29.13
C TRP A 220 12.28 -30.06 29.85
N PHE A 221 12.22 -30.03 31.18
CA PHE A 221 13.30 -29.52 32.04
C PHE A 221 14.13 -30.64 32.65
N GLN A 222 15.45 -30.54 32.50
CA GLN A 222 16.41 -31.44 33.12
C GLN A 222 17.32 -30.61 34.05
N LYS A 223 17.56 -31.11 35.26
CA LYS A 223 18.58 -30.54 36.13
C LYS A 223 19.94 -31.07 35.64
N ILE A 224 20.90 -30.18 35.44
CA ILE A 224 22.31 -30.52 35.25
C ILE A 224 22.97 -30.51 36.63
N ASP A 225 23.76 -31.54 36.91
CA ASP A 225 24.44 -31.76 38.17
C ASP A 225 25.15 -30.50 38.67
N VAL A 226 24.91 -30.20 39.95
CA VAL A 226 25.66 -29.20 40.71
C VAL A 226 27.01 -29.82 41.08
N SER A 227 28.10 -29.06 41.03
CA SER A 227 29.40 -29.60 41.44
C SER A 227 29.35 -30.12 42.89
N ASP A 228 29.97 -31.27 43.15
CA ASP A 228 29.99 -31.90 44.48
C ASP A 228 30.48 -30.92 45.57
N ALA A 229 31.37 -29.99 45.22
CA ALA A 229 31.82 -28.90 46.10
C ALA A 229 30.69 -27.94 46.51
N SER A 230 29.78 -27.60 45.59
CA SER A 230 28.65 -26.70 45.86
C SER A 230 27.53 -27.39 46.65
N ILE A 231 27.33 -28.71 46.44
CA ILE A 231 26.42 -29.53 47.25
C ILE A 231 26.94 -29.61 48.69
N ARG A 232 28.24 -29.90 48.88
CA ARG A 232 28.87 -29.87 50.21
C ARG A 232 28.73 -28.51 50.90
N GLN A 233 28.91 -27.40 50.16
CA GLN A 233 28.72 -26.05 50.71
C GLN A 233 27.28 -25.77 51.17
N ASN A 234 26.27 -26.25 50.43
CA ASN A 234 24.87 -26.11 50.84
C ASN A 234 24.57 -26.94 52.11
N VAL A 235 25.07 -28.18 52.18
CA VAL A 235 24.92 -29.08 53.35
C VAL A 235 25.62 -28.51 54.59
N ILE A 236 26.84 -27.99 54.45
CA ILE A 236 27.61 -27.38 55.57
C ILE A 236 26.89 -26.15 56.15
N ARG A 237 26.12 -25.43 55.32
CA ARG A 237 25.33 -24.25 55.73
C ARG A 237 23.95 -24.61 56.30
N ASN A 238 23.68 -25.90 56.58
CA ASN A 238 22.38 -26.42 57.02
C ASN A 238 21.21 -26.03 56.09
N GLN A 239 21.45 -25.97 54.78
CA GLN A 239 20.39 -25.65 53.81
C GLN A 239 19.83 -26.94 53.23
N GLN A 240 18.65 -27.33 53.75
CA GLN A 240 17.91 -28.48 53.25
C GLN A 240 16.93 -28.06 52.15
N LEU A 241 16.72 -28.94 51.17
CA LEU A 241 15.64 -28.82 50.19
C LEU A 241 14.30 -28.97 50.94
N GLN A 242 13.58 -27.86 51.13
CA GLN A 242 12.26 -27.84 51.76
C GLN A 242 11.14 -27.83 50.71
N GLY A 243 10.00 -28.45 51.02
CA GLY A 243 8.79 -28.44 50.16
C GLY A 243 8.65 -29.67 49.24
N PRO A 244 8.03 -29.53 48.04
CA PRO A 244 7.66 -30.65 47.14
C PRO A 244 8.80 -31.57 46.67
N LEU A 245 10.05 -31.16 46.89
CA LEU A 245 11.26 -31.93 46.58
C LEU A 245 11.74 -32.82 47.75
N ALA A 246 11.05 -32.78 48.90
CA ALA A 246 11.42 -33.51 50.12
C ALA A 246 10.68 -34.84 50.31
N SER A 247 9.54 -35.06 49.65
CA SER A 247 8.50 -36.03 50.03
C SER A 247 8.53 -37.42 49.37
N GLU A 248 9.59 -37.81 48.67
CA GLU A 248 9.74 -39.20 48.18
C GLU A 248 10.90 -39.89 48.91
N SER A 249 10.59 -40.55 50.03
CA SER A 249 11.46 -41.55 50.66
C SER A 249 10.68 -42.50 51.58
N GLU A 250 9.55 -43.06 51.13
CA GLU A 250 8.96 -44.24 51.76
C GLU A 250 8.59 -45.23 50.65
N GLY A 251 9.36 -46.33 50.55
CA GLY A 251 9.13 -47.40 49.58
C GLY A 251 10.37 -47.82 48.80
N MET A 252 11.52 -48.04 49.45
CA MET A 252 12.64 -48.78 48.86
C MET A 252 13.52 -49.39 49.95
N THR A 253 13.05 -50.47 50.57
CA THR A 253 13.87 -51.54 51.14
C THR A 253 12.99 -52.77 51.20
N ASP A 254 13.32 -53.79 50.41
CA ASP A 254 13.09 -55.22 50.69
C ASP A 254 13.44 -55.99 49.40
N VAL A 255 14.69 -56.46 49.30
CA VAL A 255 15.02 -57.84 48.88
C VAL A 255 16.39 -58.16 49.48
N GLU A 256 16.41 -59.31 50.15
CA GLU A 256 17.51 -59.99 50.80
C GLU A 256 18.65 -60.35 49.83
N ASP A 257 19.89 -60.37 50.30
CA ASP A 257 20.84 -61.40 49.90
C ASP A 257 21.78 -61.72 51.07
N ALA A 258 21.90 -63.01 51.32
CA ALA A 258 22.56 -63.63 52.46
C ALA A 258 24.09 -63.80 52.26
N ASP A 259 24.76 -63.97 53.41
CA ASP A 259 26.01 -64.72 53.65
C ASP A 259 27.35 -64.19 53.08
N GLU A 260 28.23 -63.67 53.96
CA GLU A 260 29.26 -64.45 54.70
C GLU A 260 30.25 -63.54 55.48
N ALA A 261 30.27 -63.72 56.82
CA ALA A 261 31.38 -63.72 57.81
C ALA A 261 32.45 -62.57 57.91
N PRO A 262 33.23 -62.45 59.03
CA PRO A 262 33.11 -63.01 60.38
C PRO A 262 33.20 -61.97 61.54
N GLN A 263 32.99 -62.52 62.74
CA GLN A 263 33.03 -61.98 64.10
C GLN A 263 34.38 -61.34 64.50
N ASN A 264 34.37 -60.23 65.25
CA ASN A 264 34.71 -60.19 66.70
C ASN A 264 35.10 -58.79 67.23
N LEU A 265 34.45 -58.46 68.35
CA LEU A 265 34.95 -57.85 69.60
C LEU A 265 35.50 -56.40 69.65
N ASP A 266 34.78 -55.67 70.50
CA ASP A 266 35.25 -54.77 71.56
C ASP A 266 35.52 -53.28 71.30
N GLY A 267 34.87 -52.49 72.17
CA GLY A 267 35.59 -51.48 72.93
C GLY A 267 35.45 -50.04 72.45
N ALA A 268 34.32 -49.43 72.79
CA ALA A 268 34.14 -48.02 73.17
C ALA A 268 35.24 -46.99 72.80
N LYS A 269 34.86 -46.02 71.95
CA LYS A 269 35.09 -44.57 72.18
C LYS A 269 34.09 -43.76 71.35
N LYS A 270 32.93 -43.50 71.96
CA LYS A 270 31.89 -42.56 71.53
C LYS A 270 32.37 -41.11 71.70
N ASN A 271 31.85 -40.23 70.82
CA ASN A 271 31.64 -38.78 70.98
C ASN A 271 32.33 -37.78 70.02
N GLN A 272 33.01 -38.17 68.94
CA GLN A 272 33.37 -37.20 67.87
C GLN A 272 33.09 -37.63 66.41
N LYS A 273 32.48 -38.79 66.16
CA LYS A 273 32.25 -39.32 64.79
C LYS A 273 30.79 -39.32 64.28
N GLU A 274 29.82 -38.80 65.03
CA GLU A 274 28.41 -38.81 64.60
C GLU A 274 28.02 -37.65 63.67
N LYS A 275 28.60 -36.45 63.81
CA LYS A 275 28.31 -35.32 62.88
C LYS A 275 28.82 -35.56 61.45
N GLY A 276 29.93 -36.29 61.29
CA GLY A 276 30.51 -36.61 59.98
C GLY A 276 29.72 -37.64 59.17
N LYS A 277 29.10 -38.64 59.84
CA LYS A 277 28.26 -39.65 59.18
C LYS A 277 26.87 -39.11 58.78
N LEU A 278 26.29 -38.20 59.56
CA LEU A 278 25.01 -37.57 59.21
C LEU A 278 25.13 -36.68 57.97
N ALA A 279 26.20 -35.87 57.87
CA ALA A 279 26.46 -35.01 56.72
C ALA A 279 26.77 -35.79 55.43
N SER A 280 27.41 -36.97 55.51
CA SER A 280 27.66 -37.82 54.33
C SER A 280 26.38 -38.49 53.80
N VAL A 281 25.46 -38.90 54.68
CA VAL A 281 24.16 -39.46 54.29
C VAL A 281 23.25 -38.37 53.69
N GLU A 282 23.23 -37.19 54.29
CA GLU A 282 22.49 -36.02 53.77
C GLU A 282 23.02 -35.56 52.41
N PHE A 283 24.35 -35.61 52.20
CA PHE A 283 24.99 -35.31 50.93
C PHE A 283 24.58 -36.28 49.82
N ILE A 284 24.53 -37.59 50.09
CA ILE A 284 24.07 -38.61 49.13
C ILE A 284 22.58 -38.42 48.80
N LYS A 285 21.74 -38.22 49.83
CA LYS A 285 20.30 -37.93 49.64
C LYS A 285 20.04 -36.67 48.82
N GLN A 286 20.80 -35.59 49.04
CA GLN A 286 20.66 -34.36 48.25
C GLN A 286 21.21 -34.53 46.82
N LYS A 287 22.28 -35.31 46.62
CA LYS A 287 22.85 -35.60 45.31
C LYS A 287 21.87 -36.39 44.44
N ASP A 288 21.20 -37.41 44.97
CA ASP A 288 20.18 -38.19 44.24
C ASP A 288 18.91 -37.37 43.94
N ARG A 289 18.53 -36.42 44.81
CA ARG A 289 17.38 -35.50 44.57
C ARG A 289 17.67 -34.40 43.54
N LEU A 290 18.93 -34.14 43.23
CA LEU A 290 19.36 -33.11 42.28
C LEU A 290 19.55 -33.64 40.85
N SER A 291 19.69 -34.95 40.64
CA SER A 291 20.01 -35.59 39.35
C SER A 291 18.80 -36.05 38.51
N VAL A 292 17.57 -35.61 38.85
CA VAL A 292 16.32 -36.12 38.24
C VAL A 292 15.60 -35.08 37.37
N SER A 293 14.91 -35.56 36.32
CA SER A 293 14.00 -34.76 35.47
C SER A 293 12.94 -34.04 36.32
N LEU A 294 12.64 -32.78 35.99
CA LEU A 294 11.64 -31.99 36.71
C LEU A 294 10.24 -32.29 36.18
N LEU A 295 9.42 -32.94 37.01
CA LEU A 295 8.00 -33.17 36.72
C LEU A 295 7.18 -31.87 36.94
N PRO A 296 6.11 -31.64 36.16
CA PRO A 296 5.31 -30.42 36.29
C PRO A 296 4.72 -30.20 37.68
N SER A 297 4.33 -31.27 38.38
CA SER A 297 3.83 -31.19 39.77
C SER A 297 4.85 -30.60 40.74
N GLN A 298 6.13 -30.99 40.61
CA GLN A 298 7.22 -30.45 41.42
C GLN A 298 7.46 -28.97 41.09
N VAL A 299 7.45 -28.62 39.81
CA VAL A 299 7.62 -27.23 39.36
C VAL A 299 6.45 -26.35 39.83
N LYS A 300 5.23 -26.87 39.80
CA LYS A 300 4.02 -26.17 40.27
C LYS A 300 4.15 -25.80 41.75
N GLY A 301 4.54 -26.76 42.60
CA GLY A 301 4.72 -26.48 44.03
C GLY A 301 5.87 -25.49 44.33
N ILE A 302 6.95 -25.48 43.54
CA ILE A 302 8.01 -24.46 43.66
C ILE A 302 7.46 -23.06 43.34
N LEU A 303 6.64 -22.94 42.28
CA LEU A 303 6.06 -21.66 41.90
C LEU A 303 4.99 -21.18 42.87
N GLU A 304 4.19 -22.06 43.44
CA GLU A 304 3.20 -21.71 44.47
C GLU A 304 3.89 -21.06 45.69
N LEU A 305 5.00 -21.65 46.16
CA LEU A 305 5.79 -21.07 47.25
C LEU A 305 6.43 -19.72 46.85
N LEU A 306 6.88 -19.58 45.60
CA LEU A 306 7.39 -18.29 45.10
C LEU A 306 6.31 -17.21 45.07
N TRP A 307 5.11 -17.55 44.58
CA TRP A 307 3.98 -16.62 44.52
C TRP A 307 3.48 -16.23 45.91
N GLN A 308 3.63 -17.09 46.92
CA GLN A 308 3.33 -16.77 48.32
C GLN A 308 4.38 -15.84 48.94
N ASN A 309 5.67 -16.05 48.62
CA ASN A 309 6.75 -15.24 49.18
C ASN A 309 6.87 -13.86 48.52
N GLU A 310 6.61 -13.73 47.21
CA GLU A 310 6.79 -12.51 46.42
C GLU A 310 5.51 -12.08 45.67
N PRO A 311 4.37 -11.88 46.37
CA PRO A 311 3.07 -11.71 45.72
C PRO A 311 2.97 -10.43 44.89
N GLN A 312 3.61 -9.35 45.33
CA GLN A 312 3.55 -8.04 44.67
C GLN A 312 4.19 -8.09 43.28
N PHE A 313 5.43 -8.58 43.17
CA PHE A 313 6.13 -8.71 41.89
C PHE A 313 5.46 -9.75 40.98
N CYS A 314 5.04 -10.88 41.54
CA CYS A 314 4.34 -11.91 40.79
C CYS A 314 2.98 -11.45 40.24
N SER A 315 2.32 -10.48 40.88
CA SER A 315 1.08 -9.90 40.36
C SER A 315 1.29 -9.18 39.02
N PHE A 316 2.39 -8.45 38.87
CA PHE A 316 2.78 -7.78 37.61
C PHE A 316 3.15 -8.75 36.49
N ILE A 317 3.71 -9.93 36.83
CA ILE A 317 3.97 -11.00 35.86
C ILE A 317 2.66 -11.51 35.25
N CYS A 318 1.59 -11.58 36.03
CA CYS A 318 0.28 -12.05 35.58
C CYS A 318 -0.51 -10.95 34.86
N ASN A 319 -0.46 -9.71 35.34
CA ASN A 319 -1.18 -8.57 34.76
C ASN A 319 -0.41 -7.25 35.02
N PHE A 320 0.24 -6.72 33.97
CA PHE A 320 0.95 -5.43 34.06
C PHE A 320 0.02 -4.26 34.36
N GLN A 321 -1.22 -4.31 33.85
CA GLN A 321 -2.16 -3.20 33.92
C GLN A 321 -2.83 -3.07 35.29
N GLN A 322 -2.75 -4.12 36.12
CA GLN A 322 -3.41 -4.22 37.43
C GLN A 322 -4.90 -3.79 37.46
N GLN A 323 -5.58 -3.78 36.32
CA GLN A 323 -7.01 -3.52 36.26
C GLN A 323 -7.78 -4.69 36.88
N ASP A 324 -8.53 -4.42 37.95
CA ASP A 324 -9.36 -5.41 38.61
C ASP A 324 -10.62 -5.69 37.76
N SER A 325 -10.53 -6.74 36.97
CA SER A 325 -11.63 -7.25 36.13
C SER A 325 -12.62 -8.14 36.91
N GLY A 326 -12.56 -8.15 38.24
CA GLY A 326 -13.43 -8.96 39.11
C GLY A 326 -13.28 -10.49 38.96
N ARG A 327 -12.36 -10.98 38.11
CA ARG A 327 -12.08 -12.41 37.89
C ARG A 327 -10.95 -12.92 38.78
N LYS A 328 -11.01 -14.21 39.17
CA LYS A 328 -9.92 -14.90 39.89
C LYS A 328 -8.66 -14.91 39.02
N LYS A 329 -7.57 -14.34 39.52
CA LYS A 329 -6.27 -14.34 38.84
C LYS A 329 -5.74 -15.78 38.77
N ALA A 330 -5.36 -16.25 37.58
CA ALA A 330 -4.84 -17.62 37.39
C ALA A 330 -3.56 -17.92 38.20
N GLY A 331 -2.76 -16.90 38.54
CA GLY A 331 -1.58 -17.07 39.38
C GLY A 331 -0.55 -18.04 38.75
N PRO A 332 0.05 -18.98 39.52
CA PRO A 332 1.05 -19.91 39.01
C PRO A 332 0.46 -21.02 38.12
N SER A 333 -0.87 -21.24 38.11
CA SER A 333 -1.49 -22.32 37.33
C SER A 333 -1.46 -22.06 35.82
N MET A 334 -1.32 -20.81 35.36
CA MET A 334 -1.25 -20.44 33.93
C MET A 334 -0.14 -21.19 33.14
N PHE A 335 0.92 -21.60 33.85
CA PHE A 335 2.06 -22.32 33.28
C PHE A 335 1.82 -23.81 33.06
N PHE A 336 0.71 -24.33 33.57
CA PHE A 336 0.35 -25.74 33.53
C PHE A 336 -1.02 -25.92 32.89
N LEU A 337 -1.25 -27.09 32.31
CA LEU A 337 -2.54 -27.51 31.79
C LEU A 337 -2.92 -28.80 32.50
N GLU A 338 -4.05 -28.80 33.20
CA GLU A 338 -4.69 -30.01 33.73
C GLU A 338 -5.90 -30.40 32.88
N THR A 339 -6.49 -29.43 32.19
CA THR A 339 -7.61 -29.62 31.28
C THR A 339 -7.33 -29.03 29.90
N ILE A 340 -7.88 -29.66 28.85
CA ILE A 340 -7.83 -29.14 27.48
C ILE A 340 -9.25 -28.93 26.98
N LEU A 341 -9.57 -27.71 26.57
CA LEU A 341 -10.86 -27.39 25.96
C LEU A 341 -10.93 -27.97 24.53
N VAL A 342 -12.01 -28.69 24.25
CA VAL A 342 -12.32 -29.26 22.94
C VAL A 342 -13.31 -28.34 22.23
N PRO A 343 -12.95 -27.77 21.05
CA PRO A 343 -13.86 -26.92 20.30
C PRO A 343 -15.12 -27.66 19.82
N PRO A 344 -16.25 -26.94 19.66
CA PRO A 344 -17.46 -27.48 19.07
C PRO A 344 -17.25 -28.10 17.68
N ILE A 345 -18.11 -29.04 17.31
CA ILE A 345 -18.04 -29.75 16.00
C ILE A 345 -18.13 -28.78 14.83
N LYS A 346 -18.90 -27.69 14.96
CA LYS A 346 -19.07 -26.63 13.95
C LYS A 346 -17.74 -26.02 13.48
N PHE A 347 -16.71 -26.00 14.33
CA PHE A 347 -15.38 -25.46 14.00
C PHE A 347 -14.37 -26.51 13.54
N ARG A 348 -14.74 -27.79 13.55
CA ARG A 348 -13.90 -28.91 13.08
C ARG A 348 -14.73 -29.94 12.31
N PRO A 349 -15.48 -29.51 11.28
CA PRO A 349 -16.31 -30.43 10.49
C PRO A 349 -15.43 -31.39 9.69
N PRO A 350 -15.88 -32.65 9.48
CA PRO A 350 -15.23 -33.55 8.53
C PRO A 350 -15.36 -32.99 7.11
N THR A 351 -14.32 -33.17 6.29
CA THR A 351 -14.31 -32.70 4.90
C THR A 351 -14.56 -33.88 3.97
N LYS A 352 -15.53 -33.77 3.05
CA LYS A 352 -15.79 -34.81 2.04
C LYS A 352 -15.00 -34.51 0.77
N GLY A 353 -14.04 -35.36 0.44
CA GLY A 353 -13.27 -35.30 -0.80
C GLY A 353 -13.66 -36.49 -1.69
N GLY A 354 -14.53 -36.25 -2.67
CA GLY A 354 -15.16 -37.34 -3.44
C GLY A 354 -15.98 -38.25 -2.52
N ASP A 355 -15.79 -39.56 -2.64
CA ASP A 355 -16.46 -40.56 -1.78
C ASP A 355 -15.76 -40.78 -0.43
N SER A 356 -14.55 -40.21 -0.23
CA SER A 356 -13.80 -40.35 1.01
C SER A 356 -14.09 -39.21 1.99
N VAL A 357 -14.39 -39.56 3.25
CA VAL A 357 -14.53 -38.58 4.34
C VAL A 357 -13.18 -38.44 5.03
N MET A 358 -12.59 -37.25 4.92
CA MET A 358 -11.35 -36.91 5.62
C MET A 358 -11.69 -36.21 6.94
N GLU A 359 -11.03 -36.63 8.01
CA GLU A 359 -11.18 -36.01 9.33
C GLU A 359 -10.51 -34.64 9.38
N HIS A 360 -11.05 -33.75 10.22
CA HIS A 360 -10.43 -32.46 10.45
C HIS A 360 -9.06 -32.64 11.16
N PRO A 361 -7.98 -31.94 10.74
CA PRO A 361 -6.65 -32.09 11.33
C PRO A 361 -6.62 -31.91 12.86
N GLN A 362 -7.41 -30.98 13.39
CA GLN A 362 -7.52 -30.79 14.84
C GLN A 362 -8.15 -31.98 15.57
N THR A 363 -9.13 -32.66 14.95
CA THR A 363 -9.75 -33.87 15.52
C THR A 363 -8.73 -35.00 15.60
N VAL A 364 -7.89 -35.16 14.58
CA VAL A 364 -6.78 -36.15 14.57
C VAL A 364 -5.79 -35.89 15.71
N LEU A 365 -5.38 -34.63 15.90
CA LEU A 365 -4.44 -34.25 16.97
C LEU A 365 -5.05 -34.42 18.37
N LEU A 366 -6.32 -34.05 18.56
CA LEU A 366 -7.04 -34.26 19.81
C LEU A 366 -7.20 -35.76 20.14
N SER A 367 -7.45 -36.60 19.14
CA SER A 367 -7.52 -38.05 19.31
C SER A 367 -6.17 -38.61 19.78
N ARG A 368 -5.06 -38.13 19.22
CA ARG A 368 -3.70 -38.52 19.65
C ARG A 368 -3.40 -38.12 21.10
N VAL A 369 -3.84 -36.93 21.52
CA VAL A 369 -3.73 -36.48 22.91
C VAL A 369 -4.55 -37.38 23.84
N LEU A 370 -5.79 -37.69 23.47
CA LEU A 370 -6.66 -38.55 24.27
C LEU A 370 -6.11 -39.98 24.41
N GLN A 371 -5.62 -40.58 23.32
CA GLN A 371 -4.96 -41.89 23.35
C GLN A 371 -3.71 -41.88 24.24
N SER A 372 -2.88 -40.84 24.14
CA SER A 372 -1.69 -40.68 24.98
C SER A 372 -2.05 -40.54 26.46
N ASN A 373 -3.12 -39.80 26.76
CA ASN A 373 -3.64 -39.61 28.11
C ASN A 373 -4.14 -40.94 28.70
N ILE A 374 -4.97 -41.69 27.97
CA ILE A 374 -5.45 -43.03 28.40
C ILE A 374 -4.25 -43.95 28.69
N SER A 375 -3.25 -44.00 27.81
CA SER A 375 -2.07 -44.83 28.00
C SER A 375 -1.24 -44.47 29.25
N LEU A 376 -1.25 -43.19 29.66
CA LEU A 376 -0.62 -42.74 30.90
C LEU A 376 -1.45 -43.16 32.12
N GLY A 377 -2.77 -43.12 32.01
CA GLY A 377 -3.70 -43.57 33.04
C GLY A 377 -3.54 -45.04 33.34
N ASP A 378 -3.48 -45.86 32.30
CA ASP A 378 -3.24 -47.30 32.42
C ASP A 378 -1.91 -47.59 33.14
N ALA A 379 -0.85 -46.82 32.84
CA ALA A 379 0.44 -46.94 33.51
C ALA A 379 0.38 -46.57 35.01
N HIS A 380 -0.43 -45.57 35.39
CA HIS A 380 -0.67 -45.20 36.78
C HIS A 380 -1.45 -46.28 37.53
N VAL A 381 -2.51 -46.82 36.91
CA VAL A 381 -3.33 -47.91 37.49
C VAL A 381 -2.48 -49.17 37.71
N ASN A 382 -1.62 -49.50 36.74
CA ASN A 382 -0.74 -50.67 36.81
C ASN A 382 0.55 -50.43 37.65
N LYS A 383 0.72 -49.24 38.24
CA LYS A 383 1.91 -48.82 39.04
C LYS A 383 3.26 -49.06 38.34
N GLU A 384 3.33 -48.87 37.02
CA GLU A 384 4.56 -49.10 36.24
C GLU A 384 5.52 -47.89 36.31
N HIS A 385 6.16 -47.66 37.45
CA HIS A 385 6.99 -46.46 37.73
C HIS A 385 8.03 -46.12 36.64
N SER A 386 8.67 -47.13 36.03
CA SER A 386 9.69 -46.94 34.98
C SER A 386 9.12 -46.44 33.64
N LYS A 387 7.82 -46.66 33.39
CA LYS A 387 7.13 -46.29 32.14
C LYS A 387 6.34 -44.99 32.27
N ILE A 388 5.94 -44.59 33.48
CA ILE A 388 5.15 -43.36 33.73
C ILE A 388 5.85 -42.11 33.14
N VAL A 389 7.14 -41.91 33.43
CA VAL A 389 7.89 -40.73 32.93
C VAL A 389 7.97 -40.71 31.39
N LYS A 390 8.15 -41.89 30.77
CA LYS A 390 8.18 -42.01 29.30
C LYS A 390 6.81 -41.75 28.66
N ARG A 391 5.73 -42.26 29.26
CA ARG A 391 4.34 -42.06 28.79
C ARG A 391 3.90 -40.60 28.98
N TRP A 392 4.27 -39.98 30.10
CA TRP A 392 4.04 -38.55 30.34
C TRP A 392 4.73 -37.69 29.28
N PHE A 393 5.98 -38.01 28.91
CA PHE A 393 6.67 -37.33 27.83
C PHE A 393 5.93 -37.47 26.48
N GLY A 394 5.36 -38.64 26.19
CA GLY A 394 4.51 -38.86 25.01
C GLY A 394 3.25 -37.97 25.00
N LEU A 395 2.63 -37.77 26.17
CA LEU A 395 1.50 -36.86 26.32
C LEU A 395 1.89 -35.40 26.10
N GLN A 396 2.96 -34.92 26.74
CA GLN A 396 3.48 -33.56 26.52
C GLN A 396 3.83 -33.32 25.05
N GLN A 397 4.45 -34.29 24.38
CA GLN A 397 4.76 -34.18 22.95
C GLN A 397 3.50 -34.09 22.08
N SER A 398 2.47 -34.88 22.38
CA SER A 398 1.19 -34.82 21.65
C SER A 398 0.51 -33.45 21.79
N ILE A 399 0.56 -32.86 22.99
CA ILE A 399 0.04 -31.51 23.25
C ILE A 399 0.89 -30.44 22.55
N ASN A 400 2.22 -30.58 22.55
CA ASN A 400 3.10 -29.65 21.84
C ASN A 400 2.77 -29.60 20.34
N VAL A 401 2.51 -30.76 19.71
CA VAL A 401 2.14 -30.85 18.29
C VAL A 401 0.74 -30.26 18.02
N LEU A 402 -0.20 -30.36 18.97
CA LEU A 402 -1.51 -29.72 18.88
C LEU A 402 -1.40 -28.20 18.76
N PHE A 403 -0.53 -27.58 19.56
CA PHE A 403 -0.30 -26.13 19.53
C PHE A 403 0.61 -25.69 18.37
N ASP A 404 1.76 -26.35 18.22
CA ASP A 404 2.76 -26.05 17.20
C ASP A 404 3.23 -27.31 16.46
N GLY A 405 2.78 -27.48 15.22
CA GLY A 405 3.19 -28.59 14.36
C GLY A 405 4.71 -28.65 14.11
N LYS A 406 5.46 -27.54 14.25
CA LYS A 406 6.93 -27.51 14.09
C LYS A 406 7.65 -28.32 15.17
N THR A 407 7.02 -28.55 16.32
CA THR A 407 7.60 -29.33 17.44
C THR A 407 7.57 -30.85 17.20
N ALA A 408 6.93 -31.31 16.12
CA ALA A 408 6.91 -32.72 15.74
C ALA A 408 8.31 -33.26 15.40
N LYS A 409 8.66 -34.43 15.96
CA LYS A 409 9.89 -35.17 15.66
C LYS A 409 9.65 -36.10 14.46
N GLY A 410 10.47 -35.98 13.41
CA GLY A 410 10.50 -36.90 12.25
C GLY A 410 10.32 -36.20 10.89
N PRO A 411 11.11 -36.54 9.84
CA PRO A 411 11.12 -35.85 8.54
C PRO A 411 9.91 -36.12 7.62
N GLY A 412 8.81 -36.70 8.11
CA GLY A 412 7.57 -36.92 7.33
C GLY A 412 6.27 -36.48 8.03
N GLN A 413 6.33 -36.12 9.33
CA GLN A 413 5.14 -35.63 10.07
C GLN A 413 5.03 -34.10 10.10
N ARG A 414 6.04 -33.37 9.62
CA ARG A 414 6.07 -31.89 9.66
C ARG A 414 5.18 -31.24 8.61
N ASP A 415 4.94 -31.92 7.48
CA ASP A 415 4.16 -31.38 6.37
C ASP A 415 2.68 -31.77 6.41
N MET A 416 2.29 -32.77 7.22
CA MET A 416 0.96 -33.38 7.15
C MET A 416 -0.06 -32.85 8.17
N THR A 417 0.37 -32.18 9.26
CA THR A 417 -0.55 -31.68 10.29
C THR A 417 -0.23 -30.25 10.73
N SER A 418 -1.18 -29.33 10.50
CA SER A 418 -1.12 -27.95 10.98
C SER A 418 -1.66 -27.86 12.41
N GLY A 419 -0.83 -27.40 13.35
CA GLY A 419 -1.24 -27.06 14.70
C GLY A 419 -1.98 -25.72 14.76
N ILE A 420 -2.43 -25.33 15.96
CA ILE A 420 -3.21 -24.11 16.17
C ILE A 420 -2.44 -22.85 15.74
N PHE A 421 -1.12 -22.76 16.00
CA PHE A 421 -0.33 -21.60 15.55
C PHE A 421 -0.27 -21.48 14.04
N GLN A 422 -0.16 -22.59 13.31
CA GLN A 422 -0.12 -22.56 11.86
C GLN A 422 -1.43 -22.05 11.24
N LEU A 423 -2.56 -22.26 11.92
CA LEU A 423 -3.87 -21.73 11.49
C LEU A 423 -4.00 -20.21 11.72
N LEU A 424 -3.25 -19.66 12.69
CA LEU A 424 -3.26 -18.23 13.03
C LEU A 424 -2.17 -17.45 12.26
N GLU A 425 -0.99 -18.03 12.10
CA GLU A 425 0.19 -17.45 11.44
C GLU A 425 0.12 -17.52 9.89
N LYS A 426 1.10 -16.90 9.22
CA LYS A 426 1.29 -16.86 7.75
C LYS A 426 0.28 -15.98 6.99
N LYS A 427 0.41 -15.95 5.66
CA LYS A 427 -0.45 -15.16 4.75
C LYS A 427 -1.90 -15.67 4.71
N GLU A 428 -2.06 -16.99 4.80
CA GLU A 428 -3.35 -17.70 4.79
C GLU A 428 -3.96 -17.87 6.19
N GLY A 429 -3.26 -17.41 7.24
CA GLY A 429 -3.76 -17.47 8.60
C GLY A 429 -5.01 -16.63 8.84
N LEU A 430 -5.74 -16.97 9.89
CA LEU A 430 -7.03 -16.38 10.26
C LEU A 430 -7.04 -14.85 10.25
N PHE A 431 -6.08 -14.20 10.93
CA PHE A 431 -6.04 -12.74 11.06
C PHE A 431 -5.94 -12.04 9.70
N ARG A 432 -5.11 -12.56 8.78
CA ARG A 432 -4.86 -11.89 7.50
C ARG A 432 -5.90 -12.23 6.45
N GLN A 433 -6.29 -13.50 6.32
CA GLN A 433 -7.14 -13.95 5.22
C GLN A 433 -8.64 -13.94 5.55
N LYS A 434 -9.01 -13.95 6.85
CA LYS A 434 -10.42 -14.07 7.28
C LYS A 434 -10.91 -12.89 8.11
N MET A 435 -10.02 -12.14 8.76
CA MET A 435 -10.38 -10.92 9.50
C MET A 435 -10.10 -9.65 8.68
N MET A 436 -8.84 -9.42 8.30
CA MET A 436 -8.45 -8.22 7.54
C MET A 436 -8.93 -8.26 6.08
N GLY A 437 -8.73 -9.39 5.40
CA GLY A 437 -9.32 -9.66 4.10
C GLY A 437 -10.57 -10.52 4.26
N LYS A 438 -11.65 -10.18 3.55
CA LYS A 438 -12.88 -10.99 3.49
C LYS A 438 -13.41 -11.05 2.07
N ARG A 439 -14.05 -12.17 1.73
CA ARG A 439 -14.93 -12.21 0.55
C ARG A 439 -16.25 -11.55 0.94
N VAL A 440 -16.74 -10.67 0.07
CA VAL A 440 -17.94 -9.87 0.32
C VAL A 440 -19.06 -10.29 -0.63
N ASN A 441 -20.30 -10.13 -0.17
CA ASN A 441 -21.49 -10.27 -1.00
C ASN A 441 -21.71 -9.00 -1.84
N TYR A 442 -22.66 -9.03 -2.77
CA TYR A 442 -23.06 -7.87 -3.59
C TYR A 442 -21.89 -7.20 -4.32
N ALA A 443 -21.03 -8.03 -4.92
CA ALA A 443 -19.92 -7.60 -5.75
C ALA A 443 -19.85 -8.41 -7.04
N CYS A 444 -19.33 -7.81 -8.10
CA CYS A 444 -19.05 -8.47 -9.37
C CYS A 444 -17.65 -8.13 -9.88
N ARG A 445 -17.18 -8.91 -10.85
CA ARG A 445 -15.91 -8.70 -11.53
C ARG A 445 -16.10 -8.91 -13.02
N SER A 446 -15.49 -8.07 -13.85
CA SER A 446 -15.43 -8.26 -15.29
C SER A 446 -14.18 -7.59 -15.86
N VAL A 447 -13.84 -7.97 -17.08
CA VAL A 447 -12.90 -7.23 -17.93
C VAL A 447 -13.47 -5.83 -18.18
N ILE A 448 -12.60 -4.83 -18.22
CA ILE A 448 -12.98 -3.46 -18.58
C ILE A 448 -12.80 -3.20 -20.07
N SER A 449 -13.64 -2.34 -20.61
CA SER A 449 -13.52 -1.86 -21.99
C SER A 449 -13.75 -0.35 -22.03
N PRO A 450 -13.11 0.36 -22.95
CA PRO A 450 -13.22 1.81 -23.01
C PRO A 450 -14.61 2.26 -23.48
N ASP A 451 -15.04 3.43 -23.00
CA ASP A 451 -16.21 4.14 -23.51
C ASP A 451 -16.05 5.68 -23.29
N PRO A 452 -15.89 6.49 -24.36
CA PRO A 452 -15.76 7.94 -24.27
C PRO A 452 -17.08 8.68 -24.00
N TYR A 453 -18.24 8.03 -24.16
CA TYR A 453 -19.54 8.68 -24.02
C TYR A 453 -20.04 8.70 -22.59
N LEU A 454 -19.53 7.79 -21.74
CA LEU A 454 -19.78 7.82 -20.30
C LEU A 454 -19.23 9.10 -19.67
N GLY A 455 -19.91 9.58 -18.64
CA GLY A 455 -19.34 10.59 -17.77
C GLY A 455 -18.04 10.09 -17.14
N VAL A 456 -17.12 11.00 -16.87
CA VAL A 456 -15.83 10.64 -16.26
C VAL A 456 -16.03 10.02 -14.86
N ASN A 457 -17.11 10.39 -14.15
CA ASN A 457 -17.55 9.81 -12.88
C ASN A 457 -18.50 8.60 -13.01
N GLU A 458 -18.76 8.13 -14.23
CA GLU A 458 -19.69 7.03 -14.47
C GLU A 458 -18.96 5.72 -14.77
N ILE A 459 -19.61 4.61 -14.41
CA ILE A 459 -19.20 3.27 -14.82
C ILE A 459 -20.38 2.57 -15.51
N GLY A 460 -20.09 2.02 -16.69
CA GLY A 460 -21.05 1.26 -17.46
C GLY A 460 -21.18 -0.16 -16.94
N ILE A 461 -22.37 -0.53 -16.47
CA ILE A 461 -22.67 -1.86 -15.94
C ILE A 461 -23.58 -2.62 -16.91
N PRO A 462 -23.14 -3.79 -17.40
CA PRO A 462 -23.95 -4.71 -18.19
C PRO A 462 -25.23 -5.20 -17.49
N LEU A 463 -26.29 -5.42 -18.27
CA LEU A 463 -27.55 -6.01 -17.79
C LEU A 463 -27.35 -7.36 -17.07
N CYS A 464 -26.38 -8.19 -17.48
CA CYS A 464 -26.15 -9.52 -16.92
C CYS A 464 -25.78 -9.52 -15.42
N PHE A 465 -25.30 -8.40 -14.88
CA PHE A 465 -25.02 -8.27 -13.45
C PHE A 465 -26.24 -7.85 -12.64
N LEU A 466 -27.23 -7.21 -13.27
CA LEU A 466 -28.35 -6.57 -12.57
C LEU A 466 -29.38 -7.56 -12.04
N ASP A 467 -29.46 -8.76 -12.62
CA ASP A 467 -30.32 -9.84 -12.14
C ASP A 467 -29.89 -10.34 -10.74
N LYS A 468 -28.63 -10.07 -10.34
CA LYS A 468 -28.04 -10.53 -9.08
C LYS A 468 -27.74 -9.39 -8.12
N LEU A 469 -27.32 -8.23 -8.62
CA LEU A 469 -27.01 -7.06 -7.79
C LEU A 469 -28.30 -6.33 -7.40
N THR A 470 -28.61 -6.38 -6.10
CA THR A 470 -29.82 -5.75 -5.55
C THR A 470 -29.51 -4.82 -4.39
N TYR A 471 -30.40 -3.87 -4.17
CA TYR A 471 -30.35 -2.90 -3.08
C TYR A 471 -31.59 -3.04 -2.20
N PRO A 472 -31.45 -3.15 -0.87
CA PRO A 472 -32.57 -3.17 0.06
C PRO A 472 -33.17 -1.78 0.22
N GLU A 473 -34.12 -1.40 -0.65
CA GLU A 473 -34.81 -0.11 -0.53
C GLU A 473 -36.04 -0.23 0.36
N ARG A 474 -36.08 0.58 1.43
CA ARG A 474 -37.25 0.64 2.32
C ARG A 474 -38.42 1.31 1.63
N VAL A 475 -39.60 0.71 1.75
CA VAL A 475 -40.84 1.27 1.17
C VAL A 475 -41.31 2.47 1.98
N THR A 476 -41.52 3.59 1.29
CA THR A 476 -41.96 4.87 1.84
C THR A 476 -43.02 5.50 0.93
N PRO A 477 -43.76 6.51 1.42
CA PRO A 477 -44.75 7.20 0.59
C PRO A 477 -44.18 7.82 -0.70
N TRP A 478 -42.90 8.23 -0.72
CA TRP A 478 -42.26 8.88 -1.87
C TRP A 478 -41.77 7.88 -2.93
N ASN A 479 -41.34 6.67 -2.56
CA ASN A 479 -40.80 5.69 -3.51
C ASN A 479 -41.76 4.54 -3.84
N ILE A 480 -42.93 4.46 -3.20
CA ILE A 480 -43.90 3.36 -3.38
C ILE A 480 -44.29 3.15 -4.84
N GLY A 481 -44.47 4.23 -5.63
CA GLY A 481 -44.80 4.13 -7.04
C GLY A 481 -43.73 3.39 -7.84
N LYS A 482 -42.46 3.73 -7.58
CA LYS A 482 -41.29 3.11 -8.19
C LYS A 482 -41.13 1.64 -7.77
N LEU A 483 -41.23 1.37 -6.47
CA LEU A 483 -41.06 0.01 -5.94
C LEU A 483 -42.21 -0.93 -6.33
N ARG A 484 -43.44 -0.42 -6.47
CA ARG A 484 -44.55 -1.19 -7.03
C ARG A 484 -44.25 -1.68 -8.44
N ASN A 485 -43.74 -0.79 -9.30
CA ASN A 485 -43.37 -1.13 -10.67
C ASN A 485 -42.23 -2.15 -10.70
N ALA A 486 -41.21 -1.97 -9.85
CA ALA A 486 -40.11 -2.93 -9.72
C ALA A 486 -40.60 -4.34 -9.30
N VAL A 487 -41.51 -4.42 -8.34
CA VAL A 487 -42.14 -5.69 -7.93
C VAL A 487 -42.99 -6.30 -9.04
N ILE A 488 -43.73 -5.50 -9.80
CA ILE A 488 -44.53 -6.00 -10.94
C ILE A 488 -43.61 -6.59 -12.03
N ASN A 489 -42.51 -5.91 -12.33
CA ASN A 489 -41.51 -6.35 -13.31
C ASN A 489 -40.83 -7.66 -12.88
N GLY A 490 -40.58 -7.85 -11.58
CA GLY A 490 -39.95 -9.06 -11.05
C GLY A 490 -38.46 -9.13 -11.37
N SER A 491 -37.87 -10.32 -11.31
CA SER A 491 -36.41 -10.51 -11.42
C SER A 491 -35.88 -10.56 -12.85
N GLU A 492 -36.74 -10.72 -13.85
CA GLU A 492 -36.33 -10.93 -15.26
C GLU A 492 -36.34 -9.63 -16.09
N CYS A 493 -37.06 -8.61 -15.62
CA CYS A 493 -37.22 -7.35 -16.34
C CYS A 493 -36.58 -6.21 -15.56
N HIS A 494 -35.51 -5.61 -16.11
CA HIS A 494 -34.88 -4.41 -15.56
C HIS A 494 -35.63 -3.14 -16.03
N PRO A 495 -35.91 -2.16 -15.13
CA PRO A 495 -35.66 -2.15 -13.70
C PRO A 495 -36.69 -2.98 -12.91
N GLY A 496 -36.21 -3.92 -12.09
CA GLY A 496 -37.03 -4.93 -11.42
C GLY A 496 -36.67 -5.13 -9.94
N ALA A 497 -37.15 -6.23 -9.36
CA ALA A 497 -36.86 -6.64 -7.99
C ALA A 497 -36.83 -8.17 -7.88
N THR A 498 -36.03 -8.71 -6.96
CA THR A 498 -35.90 -10.17 -6.80
C THR A 498 -36.68 -10.73 -5.61
N HIS A 499 -36.59 -10.06 -4.46
CA HIS A 499 -37.19 -10.48 -3.20
C HIS A 499 -37.72 -9.27 -2.45
N TYR A 500 -38.62 -9.49 -1.50
CA TYR A 500 -39.01 -8.48 -0.52
C TYR A 500 -38.91 -9.08 0.88
N TYR A 501 -38.54 -8.26 1.83
CA TYR A 501 -38.56 -8.60 3.24
C TYR A 501 -39.89 -8.17 3.84
N ASP A 502 -40.60 -9.14 4.40
CA ASP A 502 -41.69 -8.91 5.35
C ASP A 502 -41.13 -9.11 6.76
N THR A 503 -41.76 -8.51 7.77
CA THR A 503 -41.31 -8.42 9.18
C THR A 503 -40.65 -9.68 9.78
N VAL A 504 -40.99 -10.87 9.29
CA VAL A 504 -40.50 -12.16 9.79
C VAL A 504 -39.51 -12.85 8.83
N SER A 505 -39.58 -12.61 7.51
CA SER A 505 -38.80 -13.37 6.54
C SER A 505 -38.60 -12.69 5.18
N ILE A 506 -37.50 -13.06 4.52
CA ILE A 506 -37.23 -12.70 3.12
C ILE A 506 -38.05 -13.61 2.21
N ASN A 507 -38.96 -13.02 1.44
CA ASN A 507 -39.83 -13.73 0.50
C ASN A 507 -39.38 -13.46 -0.94
N LYS A 508 -39.15 -14.54 -1.70
CA LYS A 508 -38.84 -14.45 -3.14
C LYS A 508 -40.07 -14.06 -3.93
N LEU A 509 -39.90 -13.19 -4.94
CA LEU A 509 -41.02 -12.82 -5.80
C LEU A 509 -41.40 -13.99 -6.73
N PRO A 510 -42.70 -14.28 -6.87
CA PRO A 510 -43.17 -15.37 -7.70
C PRO A 510 -43.02 -15.04 -9.20
N PRO A 511 -42.86 -16.06 -10.06
CA PRO A 511 -42.77 -15.86 -11.51
C PRO A 511 -44.10 -15.38 -12.11
N SER A 512 -45.24 -15.62 -11.45
CA SER A 512 -46.56 -15.16 -11.90
C SER A 512 -46.76 -13.65 -11.71
N GLN A 513 -46.97 -12.93 -12.81
CA GLN A 513 -47.22 -11.49 -12.81
C GLN A 513 -48.48 -11.11 -12.01
N LYS A 514 -49.56 -11.89 -12.08
CA LYS A 514 -50.80 -11.65 -11.31
C LYS A 514 -50.53 -11.65 -9.80
N MET A 515 -49.71 -12.59 -9.34
CA MET A 515 -49.33 -12.69 -7.93
C MET A 515 -48.42 -11.54 -7.51
N ARG A 516 -47.50 -11.09 -8.39
CA ARG A 516 -46.66 -9.90 -8.14
C ARG A 516 -47.48 -8.61 -8.05
N ILE A 517 -48.52 -8.45 -8.87
CA ILE A 517 -49.46 -7.30 -8.77
C ILE A 517 -50.20 -7.33 -7.43
N ALA A 518 -50.61 -8.50 -6.94
CA ALA A 518 -51.23 -8.62 -5.62
C ALA A 518 -50.25 -8.24 -4.49
N ILE A 519 -48.98 -8.64 -4.59
CA ILE A 519 -47.93 -8.28 -3.63
C ILE A 519 -47.64 -6.76 -3.68
N SER A 520 -47.53 -6.16 -4.86
CA SER A 520 -47.23 -4.73 -5.01
C SER A 520 -48.31 -3.84 -4.38
N ARG A 521 -49.59 -4.26 -4.45
CA ARG A 521 -50.71 -3.61 -3.76
C ARG A 521 -50.58 -3.66 -2.23
N LYS A 522 -49.95 -4.71 -1.68
CA LYS A 522 -49.73 -4.94 -0.24
C LYS A 522 -48.43 -4.33 0.30
N LEU A 523 -47.62 -3.66 -0.52
CA LEU A 523 -46.40 -2.97 -0.08
C LEU A 523 -46.66 -1.79 0.89
N PRO A 524 -47.68 -0.93 0.69
CA PRO A 524 -47.99 0.14 1.62
C PRO A 524 -48.75 -0.34 2.87
N SER A 525 -49.19 -1.61 2.90
CA SER A 525 -49.87 -2.20 4.05
C SER A 525 -48.85 -2.52 5.15
N ALA A 526 -48.22 -1.49 5.71
CA ALA A 526 -47.67 -1.58 7.06
C ALA A 526 -48.85 -1.58 8.04
N ARG A 527 -48.81 -2.44 9.06
CA ARG A 527 -49.89 -2.63 10.04
C ARG A 527 -50.15 -1.41 10.96
N GLY A 528 -49.56 -0.25 10.66
CA GLY A 528 -49.57 0.95 11.52
C GLY A 528 -50.33 2.17 11.00
N ALA A 529 -51.12 2.07 9.92
CA ALA A 529 -51.92 3.22 9.44
C ALA A 529 -53.30 3.35 10.12
N LEU A 530 -53.71 2.37 10.93
CA LEU A 530 -55.00 2.33 11.61
C LEU A 530 -54.83 1.57 12.93
N ILE A 531 -54.60 2.25 14.06
CA ILE A 531 -55.10 1.89 15.41
C ILE A 531 -54.83 3.07 16.36
N GLN A 532 -55.94 3.57 16.88
CA GLN A 532 -56.21 4.23 18.16
C GLN A 532 -55.01 4.52 19.09
N SER A 533 -54.98 5.78 19.52
CA SER A 533 -54.28 6.28 20.70
C SER A 533 -54.44 5.34 21.90
N GLY A 534 -53.34 4.72 22.31
CA GLY A 534 -53.23 4.04 23.61
C GLY A 534 -53.12 2.52 23.56
N ARG A 535 -52.00 1.99 23.04
CA ARG A 535 -51.25 0.84 23.60
C ARG A 535 -50.01 0.53 22.73
N SER A 536 -48.85 0.49 23.39
CA SER A 536 -47.53 0.03 22.92
C SER A 536 -46.81 0.87 21.85
N SER A 537 -45.76 1.57 22.28
CA SER A 537 -44.90 2.48 21.48
C SER A 537 -43.85 1.76 20.61
N GLU A 538 -43.85 0.43 20.51
CA GLU A 538 -42.73 -0.33 19.91
C GLU A 538 -42.89 -0.68 18.42
N TYR A 539 -44.07 -0.49 17.80
CA TYR A 539 -44.33 -0.99 16.42
C TYR A 539 -44.60 0.09 15.36
N GLN A 540 -44.15 1.33 15.59
CA GLN A 540 -44.72 2.48 14.87
C GLN A 540 -44.17 2.75 13.46
N TYR A 541 -43.16 2.04 12.94
CA TYR A 541 -42.64 2.28 11.58
C TYR A 541 -42.12 1.02 10.84
N GLU A 542 -42.78 -0.13 10.91
CA GLU A 542 -42.35 -1.32 10.14
C GLU A 542 -42.78 -1.27 8.66
N GLY A 543 -42.01 -0.55 7.84
CA GLY A 543 -42.15 -0.58 6.37
C GLY A 543 -41.45 -1.80 5.77
N LYS A 544 -42.07 -2.45 4.79
CA LYS A 544 -41.46 -3.55 4.02
C LYS A 544 -40.20 -3.06 3.29
N ILE A 545 -39.25 -3.96 3.04
CA ILE A 545 -38.03 -3.66 2.29
C ILE A 545 -38.07 -4.43 0.98
N VAL A 546 -37.84 -3.75 -0.15
CA VAL A 546 -37.83 -4.38 -1.48
C VAL A 546 -36.39 -4.42 -1.99
N TYR A 547 -35.92 -5.61 -2.36
CA TYR A 547 -34.61 -5.80 -2.98
C TYR A 547 -34.73 -5.51 -4.48
N ARG A 548 -34.68 -4.22 -4.84
CA ARG A 548 -34.71 -3.76 -6.23
C ARG A 548 -33.38 -4.03 -6.91
N HIS A 549 -33.38 -4.12 -8.24
CA HIS A 549 -32.14 -4.21 -9.02
C HIS A 549 -31.33 -2.90 -8.90
N LEU A 550 -30.04 -3.03 -9.17
CA LEU A 550 -29.16 -1.90 -9.43
C LEU A 550 -29.67 -1.10 -10.65
N GLN A 551 -29.67 0.23 -10.56
CA GLN A 551 -30.23 1.12 -11.58
C GLN A 551 -29.32 2.33 -11.85
N ASP A 552 -29.64 3.09 -12.90
CA ASP A 552 -28.95 4.34 -13.22
C ASP A 552 -28.99 5.31 -12.02
N GLY A 553 -27.86 5.92 -11.72
CA GLY A 553 -27.72 6.88 -10.62
C GLY A 553 -27.38 6.26 -9.25
N ASP A 554 -27.42 4.93 -9.11
CA ASP A 554 -26.82 4.26 -7.94
C ASP A 554 -25.30 4.48 -7.93
N VAL A 555 -24.67 4.30 -6.76
CA VAL A 555 -23.22 4.44 -6.61
C VAL A 555 -22.59 3.09 -6.29
N VAL A 556 -21.44 2.81 -6.88
CA VAL A 556 -20.66 1.59 -6.66
C VAL A 556 -19.19 1.92 -6.44
N LEU A 557 -18.51 1.12 -5.62
CA LEU A 557 -17.06 1.22 -5.45
C LEU A 557 -16.38 0.32 -6.48
N VAL A 558 -15.57 0.93 -7.34
CA VAL A 558 -14.80 0.22 -8.37
C VAL A 558 -13.35 0.14 -7.91
N ASN A 559 -12.77 -1.05 -7.99
CA ASN A 559 -11.43 -1.36 -7.50
C ASN A 559 -10.63 -2.14 -8.55
N ARG A 560 -9.42 -1.67 -8.88
CA ARG A 560 -8.43 -2.42 -9.68
C ARG A 560 -7.38 -3.05 -8.76
N GLN A 561 -7.12 -4.34 -8.97
CA GLN A 561 -6.06 -5.06 -8.27
C GLN A 561 -4.79 -5.04 -9.14
N PRO A 562 -3.59 -4.75 -8.59
CA PRO A 562 -3.29 -4.42 -7.19
C PRO A 562 -3.66 -2.97 -6.80
N THR A 563 -4.21 -2.79 -5.60
CA THR A 563 -4.56 -1.47 -5.04
C THR A 563 -3.35 -0.84 -4.35
N LEU A 564 -2.62 0.04 -5.03
CA LEU A 564 -1.38 0.65 -4.52
C LEU A 564 -1.59 1.97 -3.78
N HIS A 565 -2.66 2.70 -4.09
CA HIS A 565 -2.97 4.02 -3.54
C HIS A 565 -4.49 4.17 -3.44
N LYS A 566 -4.95 5.12 -2.61
CA LYS A 566 -6.40 5.36 -2.37
C LYS A 566 -7.20 5.54 -3.69
N PRO A 567 -6.76 6.35 -4.67
CA PRO A 567 -7.45 6.45 -5.97
C PRO A 567 -7.56 5.16 -6.80
N SER A 568 -6.95 4.04 -6.40
CA SER A 568 -7.17 2.73 -7.02
C SER A 568 -8.50 2.08 -6.59
N ILE A 569 -9.21 2.67 -5.63
CA ILE A 569 -10.60 2.35 -5.29
C ILE A 569 -11.41 3.66 -5.21
N MET A 570 -12.36 3.84 -6.13
CA MET A 570 -13.19 5.05 -6.19
C MET A 570 -14.65 4.70 -6.35
N ALA A 571 -15.52 5.59 -5.89
CA ALA A 571 -16.94 5.51 -6.13
C ALA A 571 -17.30 6.11 -7.49
N HIS A 572 -18.04 5.36 -8.29
CA HIS A 572 -18.57 5.76 -9.60
C HIS A 572 -20.08 5.66 -9.60
N VAL A 573 -20.72 6.55 -10.35
CA VAL A 573 -22.16 6.52 -10.60
C VAL A 573 -22.46 5.46 -11.66
N VAL A 574 -23.45 4.63 -11.42
CA VAL A 574 -23.83 3.54 -12.31
C VAL A 574 -24.58 4.09 -13.51
N ARG A 575 -24.15 3.65 -14.69
CA ARG A 575 -24.89 3.72 -15.94
C ARG A 575 -25.14 2.31 -16.47
N VAL A 576 -26.39 1.92 -16.62
CA VAL A 576 -26.80 0.62 -17.13
C VAL A 576 -26.72 0.62 -18.65
N LEU A 577 -25.95 -0.32 -19.20
CA LEU A 577 -25.75 -0.46 -20.63
C LEU A 577 -26.44 -1.72 -21.16
N LYS A 578 -27.26 -1.55 -22.21
CA LYS A 578 -28.01 -2.64 -22.85
C LYS A 578 -27.16 -3.26 -23.96
N GLY A 579 -27.11 -4.59 -24.03
CA GLY A 579 -26.36 -5.33 -25.06
C GLY A 579 -24.88 -5.56 -24.75
N GLU A 580 -24.34 -4.87 -23.75
CA GLU A 580 -22.94 -5.02 -23.30
C GLU A 580 -22.75 -6.23 -22.37
N LYS A 581 -21.52 -6.75 -22.32
CA LYS A 581 -21.13 -7.87 -21.44
C LYS A 581 -19.94 -7.56 -20.53
N THR A 582 -19.17 -6.52 -20.83
CA THR A 582 -18.00 -6.08 -20.08
C THR A 582 -18.30 -4.77 -19.35
N LEU A 583 -17.54 -4.49 -18.29
CA LEU A 583 -17.63 -3.18 -17.62
C LEU A 583 -17.09 -2.11 -18.55
N ARG A 584 -17.81 -0.99 -18.71
CA ARG A 584 -17.36 0.13 -19.55
C ARG A 584 -16.84 1.28 -18.69
N MET A 585 -15.69 1.83 -19.03
CA MET A 585 -15.04 2.89 -18.26
C MET A 585 -14.48 3.99 -19.17
N HIS A 586 -14.56 5.23 -18.72
CA HIS A 586 -13.98 6.38 -19.40
C HIS A 586 -12.45 6.43 -19.30
N TYR A 587 -11.76 6.87 -20.36
CA TYR A 587 -10.30 6.95 -20.47
C TYR A 587 -9.61 7.81 -19.41
N ALA A 588 -10.28 8.86 -18.94
CA ALA A 588 -9.74 9.76 -17.92
C ALA A 588 -9.43 9.07 -16.57
N ASN A 589 -9.96 7.87 -16.34
CA ASN A 589 -9.73 7.07 -15.14
C ASN A 589 -8.58 6.04 -15.31
N CYS A 590 -7.99 5.92 -16.50
CA CYS A 590 -6.90 4.97 -16.75
C CYS A 590 -5.67 5.27 -15.89
N SER A 591 -5.29 6.54 -15.78
CA SER A 591 -4.15 6.98 -14.96
C SER A 591 -4.37 6.72 -13.47
N THR A 592 -5.60 6.91 -12.96
CA THR A 592 -5.93 6.68 -11.55
C THR A 592 -5.83 5.21 -11.16
N TYR A 593 -6.33 4.31 -12.01
CA TYR A 593 -6.32 2.87 -11.77
C TYR A 593 -5.04 2.18 -12.29
N ASN A 594 -4.19 2.91 -13.02
CA ASN A 594 -3.08 2.38 -13.80
C ASN A 594 -3.52 1.26 -14.77
N ALA A 595 -4.62 1.50 -15.48
CA ALA A 595 -5.27 0.54 -16.39
C ALA A 595 -5.03 0.90 -17.87
N ASP A 596 -4.93 -0.10 -18.73
CA ASP A 596 -4.58 0.05 -20.16
C ASP A 596 -5.51 -0.68 -21.15
N PHE A 597 -6.59 -1.32 -20.65
CA PHE A 597 -7.61 -2.01 -21.46
C PHE A 597 -7.10 -3.20 -22.28
N ASP A 598 -6.06 -3.90 -21.83
CA ASP A 598 -5.49 -5.07 -22.51
C ASP A 598 -6.10 -6.43 -22.10
N GLY A 599 -7.09 -6.42 -21.21
CA GLY A 599 -7.63 -7.62 -20.55
C GLY A 599 -7.76 -7.47 -19.03
N ASP A 600 -7.33 -6.33 -18.49
CA ASP A 600 -7.56 -5.91 -17.11
C ASP A 600 -8.98 -6.18 -16.58
N GLU A 601 -9.06 -6.78 -15.39
CA GLU A 601 -10.30 -6.99 -14.65
C GLU A 601 -10.43 -6.01 -13.49
N MET A 602 -11.66 -5.50 -13.27
CA MET A 602 -11.98 -4.66 -12.11
C MET A 602 -13.10 -5.28 -11.27
N ASN A 603 -13.03 -5.08 -9.95
CA ASN A 603 -14.09 -5.45 -9.03
C ASN A 603 -15.03 -4.26 -8.84
N VAL A 604 -16.33 -4.54 -8.77
CA VAL A 604 -17.38 -3.57 -8.44
C VAL A 604 -18.06 -4.06 -7.16
N HIS A 605 -18.09 -3.21 -6.15
CA HIS A 605 -18.75 -3.48 -4.86
C HIS A 605 -19.96 -2.55 -4.75
N PHE A 606 -21.12 -3.11 -4.41
CA PHE A 606 -22.36 -2.35 -4.30
C PHE A 606 -22.76 -2.13 -2.84
N PRO A 607 -22.59 -0.90 -2.29
CA PRO A 607 -22.99 -0.57 -0.91
C PRO A 607 -24.46 -0.90 -0.65
N GLN A 608 -24.76 -1.41 0.55
CA GLN A 608 -26.08 -1.96 0.89
C GLN A 608 -26.88 -1.10 1.87
N ASP A 609 -26.29 -0.01 2.34
CA ASP A 609 -26.79 0.90 3.38
C ASP A 609 -26.64 2.35 2.93
N GLU A 610 -27.48 3.25 3.45
CA GLU A 610 -27.45 4.66 3.06
C GLU A 610 -26.23 5.42 3.60
N ILE A 611 -25.64 4.98 4.71
CA ILE A 611 -24.42 5.58 5.27
C ILE A 611 -23.24 5.34 4.32
N SER A 612 -22.98 4.09 3.94
CA SER A 612 -21.92 3.76 2.99
C SER A 612 -22.16 4.39 1.61
N ARG A 613 -23.42 4.54 1.17
CA ARG A 613 -23.74 5.29 -0.05
C ARG A 613 -23.40 6.77 0.09
N ALA A 614 -23.71 7.40 1.22
CA ALA A 614 -23.38 8.80 1.48
C ALA A 614 -21.85 9.02 1.50
N GLU A 615 -21.08 8.12 2.13
CA GLU A 615 -19.61 8.16 2.07
C GLU A 615 -19.09 7.99 0.64
N ALA A 616 -19.70 7.10 -0.15
CA ALA A 616 -19.33 6.90 -1.54
C ALA A 616 -19.60 8.18 -2.39
N TYR A 617 -20.73 8.87 -2.19
CA TYR A 617 -21.04 10.11 -2.93
C TYR A 617 -20.16 11.30 -2.53
N ASN A 618 -19.78 11.40 -1.26
CA ASN A 618 -19.16 12.61 -0.72
C ASN A 618 -17.65 12.49 -0.48
N ILE A 619 -17.16 11.31 -0.10
CA ILE A 619 -15.75 11.12 0.30
C ILE A 619 -14.97 10.41 -0.82
N VAL A 620 -15.48 9.27 -1.28
CA VAL A 620 -14.74 8.35 -2.18
C VAL A 620 -15.09 8.57 -3.66
N ASN A 621 -15.96 9.53 -3.97
CA ASN A 621 -16.39 9.91 -5.31
C ASN A 621 -15.20 10.20 -6.23
N ALA A 622 -15.21 9.65 -7.44
CA ALA A 622 -14.12 9.80 -8.40
C ALA A 622 -13.82 11.28 -8.71
N ASN A 623 -14.83 12.16 -8.72
CA ASN A 623 -14.62 13.60 -8.93
C ASN A 623 -13.77 14.24 -7.83
N ASN A 624 -13.95 13.82 -6.57
CA ASN A 624 -13.16 14.34 -5.44
C ASN A 624 -11.73 13.79 -5.43
N GLN A 625 -11.46 12.70 -6.16
CA GLN A 625 -10.15 12.09 -6.32
C GLN A 625 -9.44 12.60 -7.61
N TYR A 626 -9.51 13.90 -7.86
CA TYR A 626 -8.89 14.53 -9.04
C TYR A 626 -7.35 14.63 -8.91
N VAL A 627 -6.88 14.87 -7.69
CA VAL A 627 -5.51 15.24 -7.35
C VAL A 627 -4.78 14.09 -6.62
N LYS A 628 -3.46 14.00 -6.80
CA LYS A 628 -2.59 13.07 -6.05
C LYS A 628 -2.42 13.51 -4.59
N PRO A 629 -2.65 12.60 -3.63
CA PRO A 629 -2.29 12.85 -2.24
C PRO A 629 -0.78 13.09 -2.01
N SER A 630 0.08 12.65 -2.93
CA SER A 630 1.54 12.72 -2.77
C SER A 630 2.13 14.11 -2.99
N ASN A 631 1.57 14.89 -3.92
CA ASN A 631 2.18 16.14 -4.39
C ASN A 631 1.19 17.19 -4.90
N GLY A 632 -0.13 16.96 -4.79
CA GLY A 632 -1.12 17.94 -5.24
C GLY A 632 -1.30 18.00 -6.76
N GLU A 633 -0.72 17.09 -7.54
CA GLU A 633 -0.86 17.13 -9.00
C GLU A 633 -2.13 16.45 -9.51
N PRO A 634 -2.79 16.96 -10.57
CA PRO A 634 -3.90 16.26 -11.22
C PRO A 634 -3.50 14.88 -11.75
N ILE A 635 -4.33 13.87 -11.46
CA ILE A 635 -4.18 12.51 -12.01
C ILE A 635 -5.10 12.31 -13.21
N ARG A 636 -6.34 12.80 -13.10
CA ARG A 636 -7.40 12.55 -14.09
C ARG A 636 -7.27 13.55 -15.23
N ALA A 637 -7.03 13.04 -16.43
CA ALA A 637 -6.80 13.84 -17.62
C ALA A 637 -7.27 13.10 -18.86
N LEU A 638 -7.61 13.83 -19.92
CA LEU A 638 -7.81 13.25 -21.23
C LEU A 638 -6.48 12.76 -21.80
N ILE A 639 -6.52 11.72 -22.64
CA ILE A 639 -5.32 11.03 -23.12
C ILE A 639 -5.36 10.84 -24.64
N GLN A 640 -4.19 10.63 -25.26
CA GLN A 640 -4.03 10.18 -26.64
C GLN A 640 -4.86 10.99 -27.65
N ASP A 641 -5.86 10.37 -28.28
CA ASP A 641 -6.68 10.93 -29.36
C ASP A 641 -7.37 12.24 -28.97
N HIS A 642 -7.79 12.37 -27.71
CA HIS A 642 -8.39 13.61 -27.21
C HIS A 642 -7.40 14.78 -27.25
N ILE A 643 -6.12 14.53 -26.96
CA ILE A 643 -5.07 15.56 -26.97
C ILE A 643 -4.79 15.99 -28.42
N VAL A 644 -4.70 15.02 -29.34
CA VAL A 644 -4.50 15.31 -30.77
C VAL A 644 -5.69 16.11 -31.33
N SER A 645 -6.90 15.66 -31.04
CA SER A 645 -8.14 16.32 -31.46
C SER A 645 -8.25 17.73 -30.88
N ALA A 646 -7.91 17.92 -29.61
CA ALA A 646 -7.85 19.24 -28.97
C ALA A 646 -6.89 20.19 -29.71
N ALA A 647 -5.68 19.69 -30.05
CA ALA A 647 -4.70 20.49 -30.77
C ALA A 647 -5.17 20.84 -32.19
N LEU A 648 -5.79 19.88 -32.89
CA LEU A 648 -6.32 20.08 -34.25
C LEU A 648 -7.56 20.98 -34.28
N LEU A 649 -8.42 20.94 -33.27
CA LEU A 649 -9.59 21.81 -33.17
C LEU A 649 -9.15 23.25 -32.87
N THR A 650 -8.17 23.42 -31.97
CA THR A 650 -7.80 24.74 -31.43
C THR A 650 -6.68 25.44 -32.19
N LYS A 651 -6.03 24.80 -33.18
CA LYS A 651 -5.08 25.46 -34.08
C LYS A 651 -5.73 26.61 -34.87
N ARG A 652 -4.92 27.60 -35.25
CA ARG A 652 -5.37 28.83 -35.94
C ARG A 652 -6.08 28.58 -37.27
N ASP A 653 -5.65 27.57 -38.02
CA ASP A 653 -6.15 27.27 -39.37
C ASP A 653 -7.48 26.51 -39.39
N THR A 654 -8.07 26.21 -38.22
CA THR A 654 -9.34 25.48 -38.13
C THR A 654 -10.53 26.44 -38.17
N PHE A 655 -11.22 26.43 -39.31
CA PHE A 655 -12.47 27.14 -39.52
C PHE A 655 -13.62 26.15 -39.71
N LEU A 656 -14.73 26.42 -39.04
CA LEU A 656 -15.93 25.60 -39.01
C LEU A 656 -17.08 26.34 -39.69
N SER A 657 -17.87 25.59 -40.46
CA SER A 657 -19.19 26.05 -40.93
C SER A 657 -20.18 26.17 -39.77
N GLN A 658 -21.29 26.86 -39.99
CA GLN A 658 -22.37 26.97 -38.99
C GLN A 658 -22.92 25.59 -38.58
N GLU A 659 -23.05 24.67 -39.54
CA GLU A 659 -23.57 23.32 -39.32
C GLU A 659 -22.60 22.49 -38.47
N GLU A 660 -21.31 22.48 -38.81
CA GLU A 660 -20.28 21.79 -38.04
C GLU A 660 -20.17 22.37 -36.62
N TYR A 661 -20.19 23.69 -36.49
CA TYR A 661 -20.16 24.36 -35.19
C TYR A 661 -21.32 23.93 -34.29
N ASN A 662 -22.55 23.97 -34.82
CA ASN A 662 -23.75 23.58 -34.08
C ASN A 662 -23.75 22.09 -33.74
N GLN A 663 -23.29 21.24 -34.66
CA GLN A 663 -23.21 19.80 -34.46
C GLN A 663 -22.22 19.45 -33.34
N LEU A 664 -21.04 20.07 -33.34
CA LEU A 664 -20.02 19.86 -32.30
C LEU A 664 -20.53 20.28 -30.92
N LEU A 665 -21.21 21.42 -30.82
CA LEU A 665 -21.82 21.86 -29.57
C LEU A 665 -22.92 20.91 -29.09
N TYR A 666 -23.80 20.47 -29.99
CA TYR A 666 -24.89 19.57 -29.65
C TYR A 666 -24.37 18.20 -29.15
N VAL A 667 -23.38 17.61 -29.84
CA VAL A 667 -22.80 16.30 -29.47
C VAL A 667 -22.00 16.37 -28.18
N SER A 668 -21.42 17.53 -27.85
CA SER A 668 -20.72 17.73 -26.58
C SER A 668 -21.64 17.56 -25.34
N GLY A 669 -22.96 17.45 -25.54
CA GLY A 669 -23.95 17.17 -24.49
C GLY A 669 -24.53 18.43 -23.87
N VAL A 670 -24.38 19.55 -24.57
CA VAL A 670 -24.86 20.87 -24.18
C VAL A 670 -26.12 21.19 -24.98
N SER A 671 -27.22 21.57 -24.31
CA SER A 671 -28.53 21.77 -24.94
C SER A 671 -28.54 22.99 -25.87
N THR A 672 -28.72 22.77 -27.18
CA THR A 672 -29.02 23.85 -28.13
C THR A 672 -30.54 24.07 -28.17
N THR A 673 -30.98 25.28 -27.83
CA THR A 673 -32.38 25.66 -28.02
C THR A 673 -32.68 25.79 -29.51
N ALA A 674 -33.30 24.77 -30.09
CA ALA A 674 -34.20 24.96 -31.22
C ALA A 674 -35.61 24.68 -30.71
N GLN A 675 -36.36 25.73 -30.41
CA GLN A 675 -37.81 25.64 -30.28
C GLN A 675 -38.37 25.09 -31.59
N THR A 676 -38.74 23.81 -31.60
CA THR A 676 -39.68 23.28 -32.59
C THR A 676 -40.84 22.65 -31.82
N ASN A 677 -42.02 23.23 -32.02
CA ASN A 677 -43.31 22.78 -31.49
C ASN A 677 -43.73 21.44 -32.13
N ALA A 678 -42.98 20.37 -31.89
CA ALA A 678 -43.35 19.03 -32.33
C ALA A 678 -43.74 18.18 -31.11
N ARG A 679 -45.04 17.91 -30.98
CA ARG A 679 -45.61 16.89 -30.08
C ARG A 679 -45.15 15.50 -30.54
N GLY A 680 -43.91 15.14 -30.21
CA GLY A 680 -43.35 13.80 -30.37
C GLY A 680 -42.91 13.25 -29.01
N LYS A 681 -43.15 11.97 -28.75
CA LYS A 681 -42.72 11.29 -27.51
C LYS A 681 -41.22 11.51 -27.30
N PRO A 682 -40.77 11.98 -26.12
CA PRO A 682 -39.34 12.21 -25.90
C PRO A 682 -38.63 10.84 -25.83
N GLY A 683 -37.78 10.56 -26.82
CA GLY A 683 -36.66 9.65 -26.60
C GLY A 683 -35.81 10.23 -25.46
N GLN A 684 -35.35 9.38 -24.56
CA GLN A 684 -34.64 9.77 -23.33
C GLN A 684 -33.32 10.49 -23.70
N LYS A 685 -33.35 11.84 -23.72
CA LYS A 685 -32.21 12.69 -24.08
C LYS A 685 -31.14 12.64 -22.98
N ILE A 686 -29.87 12.51 -23.37
CA ILE A 686 -28.72 12.50 -22.46
C ILE A 686 -28.29 13.95 -22.23
N PHE A 687 -28.83 14.60 -21.20
CA PHE A 687 -28.33 15.91 -20.77
C PHE A 687 -27.36 15.69 -19.59
N LEU A 688 -26.13 16.23 -19.69
CA LEU A 688 -25.17 16.26 -18.57
C LEU A 688 -25.43 17.43 -17.62
N LEU A 689 -26.20 18.44 -18.04
CA LEU A 689 -26.51 19.66 -17.31
C LEU A 689 -28.03 19.93 -17.37
N ASN A 690 -28.65 20.13 -16.21
CA ASN A 690 -30.11 20.38 -16.06
C ASN A 690 -30.47 21.87 -16.17
N TYR A 691 -29.83 22.63 -17.06
CA TYR A 691 -30.25 24.01 -17.32
C TYR A 691 -31.27 24.03 -18.45
N GLU A 692 -32.46 24.59 -18.17
CA GLU A 692 -33.52 24.83 -19.15
C GLU A 692 -33.14 25.91 -20.18
N ASP A 693 -32.05 26.65 -19.93
CA ASP A 693 -31.59 27.75 -20.75
C ASP A 693 -30.62 27.31 -21.87
N GLY A 694 -30.90 27.77 -23.10
CA GLY A 694 -30.07 27.50 -24.28
C GLY A 694 -28.66 28.11 -24.23
N ILE A 695 -27.75 27.51 -24.99
CA ILE A 695 -26.41 28.04 -25.29
C ILE A 695 -26.50 29.39 -26.02
N ARG A 696 -25.64 30.33 -25.63
CA ARG A 696 -25.41 31.57 -26.40
C ARG A 696 -24.39 31.29 -27.49
N ILE A 697 -24.83 31.38 -28.75
CA ILE A 697 -23.93 31.22 -29.90
C ILE A 697 -23.20 32.56 -30.14
N PRO A 698 -21.87 32.61 -30.06
CA PRO A 698 -21.10 33.81 -30.38
C PRO A 698 -21.18 34.15 -31.87
N GLN A 699 -20.99 35.43 -32.20
CA GLN A 699 -20.87 35.86 -33.60
C GLN A 699 -19.69 35.15 -34.29
N PRO A 700 -19.80 34.85 -35.61
CA PRO A 700 -18.72 34.19 -36.35
C PRO A 700 -17.47 35.07 -36.36
N ALA A 701 -16.29 34.45 -36.24
CA ALA A 701 -15.01 35.17 -36.30
C ALA A 701 -14.78 35.85 -37.66
N ILE A 702 -15.31 35.26 -38.73
CA ILE A 702 -15.31 35.84 -40.08
C ILE A 702 -16.76 36.04 -40.49
N LEU A 703 -17.18 37.28 -40.73
CA LEU A 703 -18.53 37.60 -41.21
C LEU A 703 -18.63 37.55 -42.75
N LYS A 704 -17.59 38.00 -43.45
CA LYS A 704 -17.51 38.08 -44.92
C LYS A 704 -16.16 37.52 -45.39
N PRO A 705 -16.05 36.75 -46.50
CA PRO A 705 -17.07 36.46 -47.52
C PRO A 705 -18.13 35.44 -47.12
N VAL A 706 -17.82 34.52 -46.19
CA VAL A 706 -18.76 33.49 -45.69
C VAL A 706 -18.64 33.45 -44.17
N PRO A 707 -19.76 33.36 -43.43
CA PRO A 707 -19.73 33.23 -41.97
C PRO A 707 -18.97 31.97 -41.55
N LYS A 708 -17.87 32.12 -40.84
CA LYS A 708 -17.06 31.01 -40.31
C LYS A 708 -16.72 31.22 -38.84
N TRP A 709 -16.82 30.14 -38.08
CA TRP A 709 -16.41 30.08 -36.68
C TRP A 709 -15.03 29.44 -36.55
N THR A 710 -14.32 29.70 -35.46
CA THR A 710 -13.06 29.01 -35.15
C THR A 710 -13.30 27.90 -34.13
N GLY A 711 -12.42 26.91 -34.07
CA GLY A 711 -12.50 25.88 -33.03
C GLY A 711 -12.31 26.43 -31.61
N LYS A 712 -11.55 27.53 -31.45
CA LYS A 712 -11.46 28.28 -30.17
C LYS A 712 -12.82 28.81 -29.72
N GLN A 713 -13.67 29.30 -30.64
CA GLN A 713 -15.04 29.74 -30.33
C GLN A 713 -15.97 28.61 -29.86
N VAL A 714 -15.70 27.35 -30.25
CA VAL A 714 -16.45 26.20 -29.72
C VAL A 714 -16.15 26.02 -28.24
N ILE A 715 -14.87 26.07 -27.86
CA ILE A 715 -14.44 25.98 -26.45
C ILE A 715 -15.05 27.13 -25.63
N ASN A 716 -15.12 28.35 -26.18
CA ASN A 716 -15.72 29.50 -25.49
C ASN A 716 -17.18 29.24 -25.13
N ALA A 717 -17.99 28.75 -26.08
CA ALA A 717 -19.40 28.46 -25.83
C ALA A 717 -19.59 27.33 -24.80
N VAL A 718 -18.70 26.33 -24.82
CA VAL A 718 -18.68 25.25 -23.81
C VAL A 718 -18.34 25.81 -22.42
N LEU A 719 -17.28 26.62 -22.31
CA LEU A 719 -16.86 27.21 -21.04
C LEU A 719 -17.92 28.18 -20.48
N ASP A 720 -18.50 29.03 -21.32
CA ASP A 720 -19.56 29.96 -20.92
C ASP A 720 -20.79 29.22 -20.40
N HIS A 721 -21.16 28.10 -21.02
CA HIS A 721 -22.29 27.30 -20.55
C HIS A 721 -22.00 26.56 -19.23
N ILE A 722 -20.83 25.95 -19.10
CA ILE A 722 -20.46 25.19 -17.89
C ILE A 722 -20.24 26.12 -16.68
N THR A 723 -19.65 27.30 -16.91
CA THR A 723 -19.38 28.29 -15.85
C THR A 723 -20.51 29.31 -15.68
N ARG A 724 -21.66 29.07 -16.32
CA ARG A 724 -22.81 29.99 -16.25
C ARG A 724 -23.29 30.16 -14.81
N GLY A 725 -23.44 31.42 -14.39
CA GLY A 725 -23.78 31.78 -13.01
C GLY A 725 -22.56 32.04 -12.12
N HIS A 726 -21.34 31.85 -12.63
CA HIS A 726 -20.10 32.20 -11.97
C HIS A 726 -19.39 33.39 -12.66
N PRO A 727 -18.52 34.13 -11.94
CA PRO A 727 -17.71 35.18 -12.55
C PRO A 727 -16.78 34.60 -13.62
N PRO A 728 -16.55 35.32 -14.72
CA PRO A 728 -15.68 34.86 -15.79
C PRO A 728 -14.24 34.76 -15.29
N PHE A 729 -13.50 33.74 -15.75
CA PHE A 729 -12.15 33.46 -15.28
C PHE A 729 -11.11 33.66 -16.39
N THR A 730 -9.85 33.84 -15.97
CA THR A 730 -8.70 34.03 -16.85
C THR A 730 -7.62 33.02 -16.49
N VAL A 731 -7.06 32.36 -17.51
CA VAL A 731 -5.99 31.36 -17.36
C VAL A 731 -4.91 31.62 -18.40
N GLU A 732 -3.66 31.63 -17.93
CA GLU A 732 -2.49 31.70 -18.78
C GLU A 732 -1.57 30.52 -18.49
N LYS A 733 -1.26 29.72 -19.52
CA LYS A 733 -0.41 28.54 -19.37
C LYS A 733 0.35 28.20 -20.64
N ASP A 734 1.65 27.96 -20.49
CA ASP A 734 2.50 27.51 -21.58
C ASP A 734 2.15 26.08 -22.01
N GLY A 735 2.09 25.86 -23.32
CA GLY A 735 1.93 24.57 -23.96
C GLY A 735 3.27 23.85 -24.17
N LYS A 736 3.18 22.61 -24.65
CA LYS A 736 4.30 21.80 -25.12
C LYS A 736 4.65 22.04 -26.57
N ILE A 737 3.70 22.53 -27.37
CA ILE A 737 3.90 22.82 -28.79
C ILE A 737 4.69 24.13 -28.93
N PRO A 738 5.89 24.13 -29.56
CA PRO A 738 6.69 25.35 -29.74
C PRO A 738 6.05 26.36 -30.71
N CYS A 739 6.41 27.65 -30.59
CA CYS A 739 5.86 28.75 -31.39
C CYS A 739 5.92 28.52 -32.91
N ASP A 740 7.03 27.92 -33.37
CA ASP A 740 7.31 27.77 -34.81
C ASP A 740 6.69 26.51 -35.43
N PHE A 741 6.05 25.64 -34.63
CA PHE A 741 5.60 24.32 -35.07
C PHE A 741 4.60 24.36 -36.25
N PHE A 742 3.69 25.35 -36.25
CA PHE A 742 2.67 25.52 -37.28
C PHE A 742 3.07 26.52 -38.39
N LYS A 743 4.22 27.19 -38.30
CA LYS A 743 4.65 28.14 -39.34
C LYS A 743 5.01 27.38 -40.61
N LYS A 744 4.61 27.90 -41.78
CA LYS A 744 5.00 27.29 -43.07
C LYS A 744 6.48 27.59 -43.35
N ARG A 745 7.20 26.66 -44.00
CA ARG A 745 8.54 26.93 -44.56
C ARG A 745 8.44 28.14 -45.49
N VAL A 746 9.22 29.18 -45.22
CA VAL A 746 9.48 30.24 -46.19
C VAL A 746 10.52 29.67 -47.14
N ASP A 747 10.11 29.34 -48.36
CA ASP A 747 11.04 28.92 -49.42
C ASP A 747 12.02 30.06 -49.71
N LYS A 748 13.24 29.97 -49.18
CA LYS A 748 14.35 30.88 -49.51
C LYS A 748 14.93 30.67 -50.92
N HIS A 749 14.32 29.81 -51.74
CA HIS A 749 14.78 29.46 -53.10
C HIS A 749 13.83 29.89 -54.22
N LYS A 750 13.01 30.94 -54.03
CA LYS A 750 12.28 31.59 -55.12
C LYS A 750 12.67 33.05 -55.27
N SER A 751 13.95 33.30 -55.57
CA SER A 751 14.39 34.57 -56.14
C SER A 751 15.50 34.41 -57.18
N GLU A 752 15.67 33.22 -57.73
CA GLU A 752 16.53 32.91 -58.88
C GLU A 752 15.86 31.69 -59.53
N ASP A 753 15.32 31.88 -60.74
CA ASP A 753 14.60 30.92 -61.61
C ASP A 753 13.16 31.36 -61.93
N LYS A 754 13.09 32.43 -62.72
CA LYS A 754 12.03 32.62 -63.72
C LYS A 754 12.67 32.85 -65.07
N VAL A 755 13.01 31.75 -65.75
CA VAL A 755 13.25 31.70 -67.19
C VAL A 755 12.52 30.46 -67.70
N THR A 756 11.69 30.65 -68.75
CA THR A 756 10.99 29.68 -69.62
C THR A 756 9.93 28.81 -68.94
N ASP A 757 8.65 28.75 -69.32
CA ASP A 757 8.00 28.87 -70.63
C ASP A 757 6.57 29.43 -70.47
N ASP A 758 6.20 30.38 -71.33
CA ASP A 758 4.79 30.66 -71.65
C ASP A 758 4.71 30.82 -73.17
N TYR A 759 4.16 29.79 -73.83
CA TYR A 759 3.76 29.86 -75.23
C TYR A 759 2.35 30.45 -75.32
N THR A 760 2.15 31.27 -76.35
CA THR A 760 0.89 31.82 -76.90
C THR A 760 0.21 32.97 -76.16
N SER A 761 0.46 34.22 -76.59
CA SER A 761 -0.29 34.86 -77.69
C SER A 761 0.04 36.34 -77.89
N LYS A 762 0.52 36.65 -79.11
CA LYS A 762 0.26 37.85 -79.96
C LYS A 762 0.49 39.28 -79.42
N GLN A 763 1.45 39.94 -80.08
CA GLN A 763 1.35 41.24 -80.79
C GLN A 763 1.16 42.54 -79.97
N LEU A 764 2.21 43.39 -79.91
CA LEU A 764 2.35 44.67 -80.65
C LEU A 764 3.52 45.52 -80.08
N ASP A 765 4.32 46.07 -81.00
CA ASP A 765 5.04 47.36 -81.02
C ASP A 765 6.13 47.64 -79.97
N GLU A 766 7.40 47.60 -80.36
CA GLU A 766 8.22 48.72 -80.90
C GLU A 766 8.55 49.80 -79.84
N ASP A 767 9.84 49.89 -79.47
CA ASP A 767 10.75 50.99 -79.88
C ASP A 767 11.74 51.45 -78.79
N LYS A 768 13.02 51.56 -79.21
CA LYS A 768 14.15 52.37 -78.69
C LYS A 768 14.75 52.08 -77.31
N MET A 769 16.03 52.31 -77.01
CA MET A 769 17.34 52.41 -77.68
C MET A 769 18.28 53.07 -76.64
N VAL A 770 19.57 52.69 -76.61
CA VAL A 770 20.73 53.40 -76.00
C VAL A 770 20.83 53.33 -74.47
N GLY A 771 21.95 52.96 -73.81
CA GLY A 771 23.31 52.65 -74.24
C GLY A 771 24.33 53.29 -73.29
N ARG A 772 25.44 52.56 -73.04
CA ARG A 772 26.76 52.99 -72.49
C ARG A 772 26.86 53.25 -70.97
N ASN A 773 27.97 52.99 -70.28
CA ASN A 773 29.17 52.14 -70.45
C ASN A 773 30.06 52.40 -69.21
N LYS A 774 30.81 51.37 -68.77
CA LYS A 774 32.21 51.43 -68.25
C LYS A 774 32.46 52.16 -66.90
N SER A 775 33.43 51.79 -66.04
CA SER A 775 34.42 50.71 -65.97
C SER A 775 35.33 50.93 -64.75
N GLY A 776 35.78 49.85 -64.11
CA GLY A 776 37.11 49.69 -63.46
C GLY A 776 37.31 50.35 -62.08
N GLY A 777 38.05 49.78 -61.12
CA GLY A 777 38.83 48.54 -61.05
C GLY A 777 40.01 48.67 -60.06
N LYS A 778 40.39 47.53 -59.45
CA LYS A 778 41.65 47.17 -58.74
C LYS A 778 41.80 47.59 -57.26
N GLN A 779 41.96 46.64 -56.30
CA GLN A 779 43.15 45.81 -55.93
C GLN A 779 44.30 46.67 -55.38
N SER A 780 45.03 46.37 -54.29
CA SER A 780 45.19 45.17 -53.44
C SER A 780 46.18 45.48 -52.29
N ASP A 781 46.16 44.62 -51.26
CA ASP A 781 47.25 44.04 -50.44
C ASP A 781 48.17 44.84 -49.47
N ASP A 782 48.28 44.24 -48.26
CA ASP A 782 49.51 43.87 -47.50
C ASP A 782 49.91 44.51 -46.13
N PHE A 783 49.97 43.60 -45.13
CA PHE A 783 50.91 43.38 -43.99
C PHE A 783 50.95 44.28 -42.70
N VAL A 784 50.39 43.74 -41.58
CA VAL A 784 50.98 43.30 -40.25
C VAL A 784 52.20 44.07 -39.65
N PRO A 785 52.47 44.23 -38.29
CA PRO A 785 51.92 43.61 -37.05
C PRO A 785 51.70 44.49 -35.76
N LYS A 786 51.05 43.86 -34.75
CA LYS A 786 51.17 43.89 -33.26
C LYS A 786 51.83 45.06 -32.48
N GLY A 787 51.19 45.44 -31.36
CA GLY A 787 51.82 46.03 -30.16
C GLY A 787 50.85 46.22 -28.97
N LEU A 788 51.25 45.76 -27.78
CA LEU A 788 50.56 45.85 -26.48
C LEU A 788 50.77 47.22 -25.80
N ASN A 789 49.83 47.67 -24.94
CA ASN A 789 50.11 48.07 -23.54
C ASN A 789 48.85 48.58 -22.80
N GLU A 790 48.93 48.39 -21.48
CA GLU A 790 47.98 48.65 -20.39
C GLU A 790 47.79 50.15 -20.08
N ASP A 791 46.65 50.57 -19.51
CA ASP A 791 46.58 51.10 -18.13
C ASP A 791 45.22 51.69 -17.72
N LYS A 792 45.08 51.83 -16.40
CA LYS A 792 43.89 51.89 -15.53
C LYS A 792 43.28 53.28 -15.26
N MET A 793 42.08 53.22 -14.66
CA MET A 793 41.56 53.98 -13.49
C MET A 793 40.89 55.36 -13.64
N SER A 794 39.59 55.34 -13.32
CA SER A 794 38.82 56.07 -12.29
C SER A 794 38.68 57.60 -12.24
N ASP A 795 37.44 57.98 -11.90
CA ASP A 795 36.97 59.10 -11.08
C ASP A 795 36.16 60.26 -11.74
N ASP A 796 34.91 60.35 -11.23
CA ASP A 796 33.82 61.34 -11.25
C ASP A 796 34.23 62.84 -11.08
N PRO A 797 33.30 63.85 -11.00
CA PRO A 797 32.05 64.22 -11.69
C PRO A 797 32.11 65.76 -12.05
N PRO A 798 31.10 66.70 -11.89
CA PRO A 798 29.63 66.71 -11.99
C PRO A 798 29.00 67.87 -12.86
N LYS A 799 27.69 67.72 -13.14
CA LYS A 799 26.55 68.68 -13.32
C LYS A 799 26.78 70.20 -13.56
N LYS A 800 26.00 70.78 -14.51
CA LYS A 800 25.09 71.95 -14.28
C LYS A 800 24.20 72.36 -15.48
N ASP A 801 22.89 72.39 -15.21
CA ASP A 801 21.79 73.30 -15.60
C ASP A 801 21.85 74.16 -16.88
N LYS A 802 20.74 74.19 -17.64
CA LYS A 802 19.88 75.38 -17.77
C LYS A 802 18.55 75.15 -18.51
N MET A 803 17.61 76.00 -18.12
CA MET A 803 16.15 76.00 -18.27
C MET A 803 15.66 76.61 -19.60
N GLY A 804 14.53 76.07 -20.12
CA GLY A 804 13.39 76.88 -20.57
C GLY A 804 13.14 77.08 -22.06
N LYS A 805 12.04 76.49 -22.57
CA LYS A 805 10.99 77.19 -23.35
C LYS A 805 9.74 76.32 -23.50
N ARG A 806 8.57 76.89 -23.16
CA ARG A 806 7.22 76.33 -23.36
C ARG A 806 6.78 76.56 -24.80
N ASN A 807 6.12 75.58 -25.42
CA ASN A 807 5.01 75.76 -26.36
C ASN A 807 4.10 74.50 -26.36
N LYS A 808 2.82 74.74 -26.60
CA LYS A 808 1.62 73.89 -26.43
C LYS A 808 1.45 72.85 -27.58
N PRO A 809 0.47 71.94 -27.50
CA PRO A 809 0.63 70.50 -27.75
C PRO A 809 0.41 70.09 -29.20
N GLU A 810 1.21 69.14 -29.67
CA GLU A 810 0.86 68.28 -30.80
C GLU A 810 0.67 66.87 -30.26
N GLU A 811 -0.52 66.34 -30.51
CA GLU A 811 -0.91 64.96 -30.24
C GLU A 811 0.11 64.01 -30.88
N LYS A 812 0.87 63.29 -30.05
CA LYS A 812 1.55 62.07 -30.45
C LYS A 812 0.84 60.93 -29.74
N GLU A 813 0.07 60.18 -30.52
CA GLU A 813 -0.30 58.80 -30.19
C GLU A 813 0.94 58.09 -29.65
N SER A 814 0.87 57.69 -28.38
CA SER A 814 1.84 56.80 -27.77
C SER A 814 1.60 55.40 -28.34
N ASP A 815 2.18 55.12 -29.51
CA ASP A 815 2.50 53.77 -29.93
C ASP A 815 3.61 53.23 -29.01
N ASP A 816 3.21 52.85 -27.79
CA ASP A 816 4.01 52.09 -26.85
C ASP A 816 3.31 50.75 -26.62
N TYR A 817 3.10 50.01 -27.73
CA TYR A 817 2.79 48.59 -27.68
C TYR A 817 4.08 47.80 -27.91
N PRO A 818 4.48 46.89 -27.00
CA PRO A 818 5.56 45.95 -27.28
C PRO A 818 5.18 45.13 -28.51
N PRO A 819 6.13 44.76 -29.38
CA PRO A 819 5.83 44.09 -30.64
C PRO A 819 5.08 42.78 -30.36
N MET A 820 3.81 42.69 -30.78
CA MET A 820 2.97 41.51 -30.62
C MET A 820 3.53 40.34 -31.45
N GLY A 821 4.36 39.52 -30.82
CA GLY A 821 4.65 38.16 -31.26
C GLY A 821 3.37 37.32 -31.25
N LEU A 822 2.94 36.90 -32.43
CA LEU A 822 1.77 36.04 -32.69
C LEU A 822 2.06 34.58 -32.30
N ASP A 823 2.34 34.31 -31.03
CA ASP A 823 2.82 32.99 -30.61
C ASP A 823 1.69 32.10 -30.05
N GLU A 824 1.53 30.89 -30.63
CA GLU A 824 0.53 29.87 -30.24
C GLU A 824 1.03 28.93 -29.13
N ASP A 825 2.25 29.16 -28.62
CA ASP A 825 2.89 28.39 -27.56
C ASP A 825 2.25 28.58 -26.19
N LYS A 826 1.66 29.76 -25.94
CA LYS A 826 1.01 30.10 -24.67
C LYS A 826 -0.50 30.17 -24.81
N MET A 827 -1.20 29.29 -24.08
CA MET A 827 -2.66 29.30 -23.96
C MET A 827 -3.11 30.47 -23.09
N VAL A 828 -4.00 31.30 -23.61
CA VAL A 828 -4.62 32.43 -22.90
C VAL A 828 -6.13 32.36 -23.05
N ILE A 829 -6.81 32.13 -21.93
CA ILE A 829 -8.25 32.31 -21.77
C ILE A 829 -8.43 33.58 -20.97
N PHE A 830 -9.13 34.57 -21.53
CA PHE A 830 -9.41 35.84 -20.88
C PHE A 830 -10.92 36.00 -20.75
N LYS A 831 -11.42 36.11 -19.52
CA LYS A 831 -12.86 36.23 -19.22
C LYS A 831 -13.72 35.18 -19.96
N ASN A 832 -13.40 33.90 -19.83
CA ASN A 832 -14.02 32.75 -20.53
C ASN A 832 -13.80 32.69 -22.05
N TYR A 833 -13.15 33.69 -22.67
CA TYR A 833 -12.81 33.66 -24.09
C TYR A 833 -11.41 33.12 -24.31
N PHE A 834 -11.28 32.05 -25.06
CA PHE A 834 -10.03 31.49 -25.53
C PHE A 834 -9.48 32.34 -26.68
N VAL A 835 -8.52 33.20 -26.35
CA VAL A 835 -8.00 34.24 -27.25
C VAL A 835 -6.83 33.70 -28.09
N ARG A 836 -5.87 32.99 -27.46
CA ARG A 836 -4.61 32.60 -28.10
C ARG A 836 -4.11 31.25 -27.58
N GLY A 837 -3.43 30.49 -28.44
CA GLY A 837 -2.75 29.25 -28.09
C GLY A 837 -3.54 27.98 -28.44
N VAL A 838 -2.92 26.83 -28.20
CA VAL A 838 -3.47 25.51 -28.52
C VAL A 838 -3.66 24.69 -27.24
N ILE A 839 -4.72 23.88 -27.19
CA ILE A 839 -4.92 22.92 -26.09
C ILE A 839 -4.10 21.67 -26.39
N ASP A 840 -3.12 21.39 -25.53
CA ASP A 840 -2.34 20.17 -25.54
C ASP A 840 -2.32 19.51 -24.15
N LYS A 841 -1.44 18.51 -23.95
CA LYS A 841 -1.36 17.78 -22.68
C LYS A 841 -1.08 18.67 -21.47
N ALA A 842 -0.40 19.81 -21.62
CA ALA A 842 -0.10 20.69 -20.50
C ALA A 842 -1.37 21.27 -19.86
N GLN A 843 -2.42 21.47 -20.66
CA GLN A 843 -3.68 22.07 -20.20
C GLN A 843 -4.54 21.14 -19.34
N PHE A 844 -4.22 19.84 -19.33
CA PHE A 844 -4.84 18.84 -18.44
C PHE A 844 -3.95 18.51 -17.22
N GLY A 845 -2.77 19.14 -17.11
CA GLY A 845 -1.83 18.95 -16.01
C GLY A 845 -1.85 20.08 -14.98
N ASN A 846 -0.74 20.23 -14.24
CA ASN A 846 -0.59 21.25 -13.18
C ASN A 846 -0.82 22.66 -13.72
N TYR A 847 -1.68 23.43 -13.03
CA TYR A 847 -2.06 24.80 -13.40
C TYR A 847 -2.65 24.93 -14.81
N GLY A 848 -3.14 23.83 -15.39
CA GLY A 848 -3.83 23.85 -16.68
C GLY A 848 -5.28 24.33 -16.55
N LEU A 849 -5.99 24.34 -17.68
CA LEU A 849 -7.40 24.72 -17.78
C LEU A 849 -8.28 23.95 -16.80
N VAL A 850 -8.20 22.61 -16.80
CA VAL A 850 -9.10 21.77 -16.00
C VAL A 850 -8.80 21.89 -14.51
N HIS A 851 -7.51 21.96 -14.13
CA HIS A 851 -7.10 22.13 -12.74
C HIS A 851 -7.55 23.49 -12.18
N THR A 852 -7.45 24.56 -12.99
CA THR A 852 -7.94 25.89 -12.58
C THR A 852 -9.45 25.89 -12.36
N ILE A 853 -10.21 25.20 -13.21
CA ILE A 853 -11.67 25.06 -13.04
C ILE A 853 -12.02 24.21 -11.81
N GLN A 854 -11.23 23.19 -11.50
CA GLN A 854 -11.43 22.40 -10.28
C GLN A 854 -11.20 23.24 -9.03
N GLU A 855 -10.21 24.13 -9.04
CA GLU A 855 -9.92 25.03 -7.91
C GLU A 855 -11.00 26.11 -7.76
N LEU A 856 -11.42 26.75 -8.86
CA LEU A 856 -12.36 27.88 -8.82
C LEU A 856 -13.83 27.45 -8.65
N PHE A 857 -14.24 26.36 -9.30
CA PHE A 857 -15.65 25.95 -9.40
C PHE A 857 -15.90 24.55 -8.83
N GLY A 858 -14.89 23.91 -8.27
CA GLY A 858 -14.98 22.61 -7.61
C GLY A 858 -14.83 21.40 -8.53
N PRO A 859 -14.66 20.21 -7.93
CA PRO A 859 -14.34 18.97 -8.64
C PRO A 859 -15.45 18.46 -9.57
N ASN A 860 -16.72 18.70 -9.24
CA ASN A 860 -17.85 18.26 -10.07
C ASN A 860 -17.92 19.01 -11.41
N THR A 861 -17.64 20.31 -11.40
CA THR A 861 -17.58 21.15 -12.60
C THR A 861 -16.43 20.71 -13.50
N ALA A 862 -15.26 20.43 -12.92
CA ALA A 862 -14.11 19.90 -13.66
C ALA A 862 -14.38 18.51 -14.27
N GLY A 863 -15.04 17.61 -13.54
CA GLY A 863 -15.46 16.30 -14.06
C GLY A 863 -16.46 16.42 -15.21
N THR A 864 -17.38 17.38 -15.13
CA THR A 864 -18.34 17.69 -16.21
C THR A 864 -17.62 18.22 -17.44
N LEU A 865 -16.70 19.18 -17.26
CA LEU A 865 -15.87 19.71 -18.34
C LEU A 865 -15.07 18.61 -19.05
N LEU A 866 -14.42 17.72 -18.30
CA LEU A 866 -13.67 16.59 -18.89
C LEU A 866 -14.59 15.70 -19.73
N SER A 867 -15.82 15.45 -19.26
CA SER A 867 -16.80 14.63 -19.98
C SER A 867 -17.26 15.30 -21.28
N VAL A 868 -17.54 16.61 -21.23
CA VAL A 868 -17.95 17.41 -22.39
C VAL A 868 -16.83 17.53 -23.42
N LEU A 869 -15.61 17.82 -22.97
CA LEU A 869 -14.42 17.87 -23.84
C LEU A 869 -14.13 16.52 -24.48
N SER A 870 -14.26 15.41 -23.74
CA SER A 870 -14.09 14.06 -24.29
C SER A 870 -15.04 13.82 -25.47
N ARG A 871 -16.35 14.06 -25.28
CA ARG A 871 -17.36 13.90 -26.34
C ARG A 871 -17.10 14.82 -27.52
N LEU A 872 -16.77 16.09 -27.26
CA LEU A 872 -16.43 17.07 -28.29
C LEU A 872 -15.26 16.61 -29.16
N PHE A 873 -14.15 16.22 -28.52
CA PHE A 873 -12.95 15.80 -29.22
C PHE A 873 -13.12 14.48 -29.95
N THR A 874 -13.90 13.54 -29.40
CA THR A 874 -14.28 12.31 -30.09
C THR A 874 -15.12 12.60 -31.33
N ALA A 875 -16.12 13.48 -31.23
CA ALA A 875 -16.96 13.86 -32.36
C ALA A 875 -16.17 14.55 -33.47
N TYR A 876 -15.31 15.50 -33.12
CA TYR A 876 -14.45 16.19 -34.07
C TYR A 876 -13.54 15.21 -34.84
N LEU A 877 -12.96 14.24 -34.13
CA LEU A 877 -12.09 13.24 -34.74
C LEU A 877 -12.86 12.27 -35.65
N GLN A 878 -14.11 11.94 -35.32
CA GLN A 878 -14.99 11.16 -36.19
C GLN A 878 -15.34 11.88 -37.49
N MET A 879 -15.46 13.22 -37.45
CA MET A 879 -15.76 14.05 -38.62
C MET A 879 -14.55 14.24 -39.54
N HIS A 880 -13.37 14.49 -38.98
CA HIS A 880 -12.18 14.88 -39.77
C HIS A 880 -11.15 13.75 -39.96
N GLY A 881 -11.16 12.73 -39.10
CA GLY A 881 -10.17 11.65 -39.09
C GLY A 881 -8.77 12.08 -38.64
N PHE A 882 -7.96 11.10 -38.25
CA PHE A 882 -6.53 11.28 -37.98
C PHE A 882 -5.80 9.98 -38.30
N THR A 883 -4.65 10.08 -38.95
CA THR A 883 -3.87 8.90 -39.40
C THR A 883 -2.38 9.20 -39.33
N CYS A 884 -1.57 8.16 -39.14
CA CYS A 884 -0.11 8.24 -39.17
C CYS A 884 0.39 7.26 -40.24
N GLY A 885 1.05 7.77 -41.27
CA GLY A 885 1.57 6.99 -42.40
C GLY A 885 3.09 6.80 -42.33
N VAL A 886 3.64 6.03 -43.29
CA VAL A 886 5.09 5.87 -43.46
C VAL A 886 5.75 7.17 -43.93
N ASP A 887 5.03 7.97 -44.71
CA ASP A 887 5.46 9.27 -45.21
C ASP A 887 5.68 10.31 -44.09
N ASP A 888 5.04 10.13 -42.92
CA ASP A 888 5.32 10.91 -41.71
C ASP A 888 6.69 10.59 -41.08
N LEU A 889 7.28 9.44 -41.42
CA LEU A 889 8.57 8.98 -40.87
C LEU A 889 9.77 9.37 -41.75
N LEU A 890 9.51 9.80 -42.99
CA LEU A 890 10.55 10.05 -44.00
C LEU A 890 11.26 11.39 -43.77
N ILE A 891 12.57 11.38 -44.01
CA ILE A 891 13.47 12.53 -43.93
C ILE A 891 13.86 12.94 -45.35
N MET A 892 14.09 14.23 -45.57
CA MET A 892 14.63 14.75 -46.83
C MET A 892 16.01 14.18 -47.10
N GLU A 893 16.29 13.82 -48.36
CA GLU A 893 17.53 13.15 -48.75
C GLU A 893 18.80 13.94 -48.40
N SER A 894 18.78 15.27 -48.58
CA SER A 894 19.89 16.15 -48.21
C SER A 894 20.24 16.04 -46.72
N LYS A 895 19.22 16.03 -45.86
CA LYS A 895 19.38 15.91 -44.40
C LYS A 895 19.68 14.49 -43.95
N ASP A 896 19.21 13.47 -44.66
CA ASP A 896 19.60 12.08 -44.37
C ASP A 896 21.08 11.82 -44.69
N ASN A 897 21.64 12.49 -45.71
CA ASN A 897 23.07 12.43 -46.03
C ASN A 897 23.93 13.11 -44.95
N GLU A 898 23.55 14.30 -44.48
CA GLU A 898 24.20 14.98 -43.35
C GLU A 898 24.19 14.10 -42.08
N ARG A 899 23.03 13.50 -41.77
CA ARG A 899 22.87 12.56 -40.65
C ARG A 899 23.81 11.37 -40.79
N ARG A 900 23.88 10.76 -41.98
CA ARG A 900 24.73 9.58 -42.23
C ARG A 900 26.22 9.89 -42.02
N GLN A 901 26.70 11.01 -42.58
CA GLN A 901 28.09 11.44 -42.42
C GLN A 901 28.46 11.68 -40.95
N LEU A 902 27.56 12.30 -40.18
CA LEU A 902 27.75 12.53 -38.75
C LEU A 902 27.80 11.21 -37.96
N LEU A 903 26.88 10.27 -38.22
CA LEU A 903 26.84 8.99 -37.52
C LEU A 903 28.03 8.09 -37.87
N GLU A 904 28.51 8.12 -39.12
CA GLU A 904 29.75 7.43 -39.51
C GLU A 904 30.98 8.00 -38.80
N SER A 905 31.02 9.31 -38.53
CA SER A 905 32.09 9.93 -37.72
C SER A 905 32.11 9.42 -36.27
N CYS A 906 30.96 8.96 -35.75
CA CYS A 906 30.88 8.38 -34.41
C CYS A 906 31.60 7.02 -34.32
N GLU A 907 31.62 6.23 -35.41
CA GLU A 907 32.34 4.94 -35.42
C GLU A 907 33.86 5.13 -35.28
N LYS A 908 34.39 6.20 -35.90
CA LYS A 908 35.82 6.57 -35.82
C LYS A 908 36.22 7.14 -34.45
N SER A 909 35.24 7.60 -33.66
CA SER A 909 35.48 8.19 -32.34
C SER A 909 35.90 7.14 -31.32
N GLY A 910 35.57 5.87 -31.55
CA GLY A 910 35.92 4.78 -30.66
C GLY A 910 37.43 4.62 -30.48
N GLU A 911 38.20 4.80 -31.56
CA GLU A 911 39.67 4.71 -31.51
C GLU A 911 40.27 5.84 -30.64
N LEU A 912 39.80 7.07 -30.82
CA LEU A 912 40.27 8.24 -30.07
C LEU A 912 40.11 8.05 -28.55
N VAL A 913 38.94 7.55 -28.13
CA VAL A 913 38.65 7.30 -26.72
C VAL A 913 39.56 6.21 -26.13
N HIS A 914 39.79 5.12 -26.86
CA HIS A 914 40.67 4.04 -26.38
C HIS A 914 42.15 4.47 -26.33
N ARG A 915 42.60 5.35 -27.24
CA ARG A 915 43.95 5.96 -27.19
C ARG A 915 44.10 6.86 -25.97
N ASN A 916 43.11 7.71 -25.70
CA ASN A 916 43.06 8.55 -24.51
C ASN A 916 43.03 7.74 -23.21
N PHE A 917 42.33 6.61 -23.20
CA PHE A 917 42.27 5.70 -22.06
C PHE A 917 43.63 5.10 -21.70
N ILE A 918 44.47 4.77 -22.71
CA ILE A 918 45.84 4.26 -22.51
C ILE A 918 46.85 5.40 -22.28
N GLY A 919 46.41 6.66 -22.30
CA GLY A 919 47.26 7.83 -22.07
C GLY A 919 48.05 8.30 -23.30
N VAL A 920 47.72 7.84 -24.51
CA VAL A 920 48.36 8.29 -25.75
C VAL A 920 47.50 9.36 -26.42
N ARG A 921 47.93 10.63 -26.32
CA ARG A 921 47.17 11.81 -26.80
C ARG A 921 47.50 12.24 -28.23
N ASP A 922 48.66 11.84 -28.77
CA ASP A 922 49.08 12.25 -30.12
C ASP A 922 48.42 11.40 -31.22
N ALA A 923 47.62 12.04 -32.06
CA ALA A 923 46.94 11.43 -33.20
C ALA A 923 47.88 11.09 -34.38
N THR A 924 49.12 11.59 -34.35
CA THR A 924 50.15 11.43 -35.40
C THR A 924 50.93 10.11 -35.29
N ILE A 925 50.80 9.38 -34.18
CA ILE A 925 51.46 8.09 -33.96
C ILE A 925 50.58 6.98 -34.52
N GLU A 926 51.00 6.29 -35.58
CA GLU A 926 50.31 5.08 -36.06
C GLU A 926 50.59 3.90 -35.10
N ILE A 927 49.58 3.52 -34.31
CA ILE A 927 49.65 2.33 -33.45
C ILE A 927 49.03 1.16 -34.20
N LYS A 928 49.76 0.04 -34.32
CA LYS A 928 49.21 -1.19 -34.89
C LYS A 928 47.99 -1.66 -34.05
N PRO A 929 46.86 -2.03 -34.68
CA PRO A 929 45.67 -2.59 -34.04
C PRO A 929 45.92 -3.59 -32.90
N THR A 930 46.89 -4.48 -33.09
CA THR A 930 47.25 -5.54 -32.14
C THR A 930 47.91 -5.02 -30.87
N ILE A 931 48.70 -3.95 -30.97
CA ILE A 931 49.38 -3.32 -29.82
C ILE A 931 48.35 -2.56 -28.97
N LEU A 932 47.41 -1.86 -29.62
CA LEU A 932 46.34 -1.15 -28.92
C LEU A 932 45.45 -2.14 -28.15
N GLN A 933 45.03 -3.25 -28.78
CA GLN A 933 44.24 -4.30 -28.13
C GLN A 933 44.95 -4.92 -26.92
N SER A 934 46.23 -5.26 -27.06
CA SER A 934 47.03 -5.84 -25.97
C SER A 934 47.18 -4.88 -24.78
N ASN A 935 47.38 -3.59 -25.05
CA ASN A 935 47.49 -2.58 -23.99
C ASN A 935 46.14 -2.34 -23.30
N VAL A 936 45.03 -2.28 -24.04
CA VAL A 936 43.67 -2.19 -23.45
C VAL A 936 43.42 -3.42 -22.58
N GLU A 937 43.73 -4.62 -23.07
CA GLU A 937 43.57 -5.85 -22.30
C GLU A 937 44.38 -5.85 -21.01
N LYS A 938 45.64 -5.39 -21.07
CA LYS A 938 46.52 -5.30 -19.91
C LYS A 938 45.95 -4.36 -18.84
N THR A 939 45.59 -3.13 -19.21
CA THR A 939 44.99 -2.16 -18.29
C THR A 939 43.66 -2.65 -17.72
N MET A 940 42.84 -3.33 -18.52
CA MET A 940 41.55 -3.88 -18.08
C MET A 940 41.70 -5.05 -17.10
N ARG A 941 42.73 -5.89 -17.27
CA ARG A 941 43.04 -6.99 -16.34
C ARG A 941 43.69 -6.49 -15.04
N GLU A 942 44.46 -5.40 -15.10
CA GLU A 942 45.14 -4.82 -13.94
C GLU A 942 44.19 -4.03 -13.03
N GLU A 943 43.30 -3.21 -13.59
CA GLU A 943 42.43 -2.30 -12.82
C GLU A 943 41.00 -2.82 -12.60
N GLY A 944 40.58 -3.88 -13.32
CA GLY A 944 39.30 -4.56 -13.09
C GLY A 944 38.06 -3.73 -13.46
N GLU A 945 37.02 -3.76 -12.63
CA GLU A 945 35.72 -3.14 -12.94
C GLU A 945 35.73 -1.59 -13.00
N SER A 946 36.65 -0.94 -12.28
CA SER A 946 36.76 0.53 -12.26
C SER A 946 37.21 1.07 -13.62
N ALA A 947 38.19 0.39 -14.26
CA ALA A 947 38.67 0.70 -15.61
C ALA A 947 37.58 0.55 -16.68
N VAL A 948 36.80 -0.54 -16.61
CA VAL A 948 35.66 -0.76 -17.54
C VAL A 948 34.65 0.37 -17.43
N THR A 949 34.28 0.73 -16.20
CA THR A 949 33.30 1.79 -15.94
C THR A 949 33.81 3.16 -16.42
N TYR A 950 35.11 3.42 -16.24
CA TYR A 950 35.75 4.66 -16.70
C TYR A 950 35.77 4.75 -18.23
N LEU A 951 36.19 3.69 -18.93
CA LEU A 951 36.18 3.63 -20.39
C LEU A 951 34.77 3.80 -20.96
N ASP A 952 33.78 3.11 -20.38
CA ASP A 952 32.39 3.20 -20.79
C ASP A 952 31.82 4.62 -20.60
N ARG A 953 32.21 5.30 -19.51
CA ARG A 953 31.84 6.69 -19.27
C ARG A 953 32.47 7.63 -20.30
N GLN A 954 33.76 7.49 -20.58
CA GLN A 954 34.43 8.30 -21.60
C GLN A 954 33.80 8.12 -22.98
N MET A 955 33.53 6.87 -23.37
CA MET A 955 32.91 6.57 -24.66
C MET A 955 31.52 7.19 -24.78
N ARG A 956 30.68 7.06 -23.74
CA ARG A 956 29.34 7.67 -23.74
C ARG A 956 29.39 9.19 -23.86
N ASN A 957 30.30 9.84 -23.14
CA ASN A 957 30.44 11.29 -23.20
C ASN A 957 30.83 11.77 -24.61
N GLU A 958 31.77 11.09 -25.27
CA GLU A 958 32.20 11.43 -26.62
C GLU A 958 31.11 11.16 -27.67
N LEU A 959 30.38 10.05 -27.55
CA LEU A 959 29.27 9.75 -28.47
C LEU A 959 28.11 10.73 -28.28
N ASN A 960 27.75 11.05 -27.03
CA ASN A 960 26.68 12.00 -26.74
C ASN A 960 27.04 13.43 -27.18
N SER A 961 28.31 13.84 -27.10
CA SER A 961 28.73 15.19 -27.53
C SER A 961 28.54 15.38 -29.04
N LYS A 962 28.93 14.39 -29.85
CA LYS A 962 28.75 14.42 -31.32
C LYS A 962 27.29 14.31 -31.74
N THR A 963 26.52 13.52 -31.00
CA THR A 963 25.12 13.25 -31.29
C THR A 963 24.21 14.41 -30.88
N SER A 964 24.62 15.20 -29.90
CA SER A 964 23.95 16.45 -29.49
C SER A 964 24.21 17.62 -30.45
N SER A 965 24.85 17.36 -31.59
CA SER A 965 25.10 18.38 -32.60
C SER A 965 23.81 18.90 -33.22
N ARG A 966 23.89 20.14 -33.73
CA ARG A 966 22.76 20.88 -34.32
C ARG A 966 22.02 20.09 -35.41
N VAL A 967 22.75 19.28 -36.18
CA VAL A 967 22.22 18.47 -37.29
C VAL A 967 21.13 17.49 -36.83
N ILE A 968 21.33 16.79 -35.71
CA ILE A 968 20.35 15.81 -35.20
C ILE A 968 19.18 16.51 -34.49
N ASN A 969 19.44 17.61 -33.79
CA ASN A 969 18.42 18.37 -33.10
C ASN A 969 17.43 19.06 -34.06
N GLU A 970 17.91 19.55 -35.21
CA GLU A 970 17.07 20.20 -36.24
C GLU A 970 16.44 19.20 -37.25
N LEU A 971 16.86 17.94 -37.22
CA LEU A 971 16.41 16.91 -38.16
C LEU A 971 14.90 16.65 -38.09
N LEU A 972 14.34 16.64 -36.87
CA LEU A 972 12.92 16.36 -36.64
C LEU A 972 12.03 17.60 -36.69
N SER A 973 12.60 18.81 -36.73
CA SER A 973 11.84 20.05 -36.96
C SER A 973 11.78 20.39 -38.44
N ASP A 974 12.94 20.43 -39.09
CA ASP A 974 13.11 20.96 -40.44
C ASP A 974 13.56 19.90 -41.44
N GLY A 975 14.08 18.76 -41.01
CA GLY A 975 14.57 17.69 -41.89
C GLY A 975 13.51 16.74 -42.43
N LEU A 976 12.27 16.81 -41.96
CA LEU A 976 11.19 15.91 -42.36
C LEU A 976 10.68 16.18 -43.78
N LEU A 977 10.25 15.12 -44.47
CA LEU A 977 9.59 15.22 -45.79
C LEU A 977 8.25 15.96 -45.67
N LYS A 978 7.41 15.53 -44.72
CA LYS A 978 6.22 16.26 -44.30
C LYS A 978 6.59 17.27 -43.22
N HIS A 979 6.22 18.52 -43.44
CA HIS A 979 6.41 19.60 -42.47
C HIS A 979 5.78 19.27 -41.10
N SER A 980 6.46 19.66 -40.02
CA SER A 980 6.08 19.38 -38.62
C SER A 980 4.61 19.66 -38.32
N GLY A 981 4.05 20.81 -38.74
CA GLY A 981 2.63 21.14 -38.53
C GLY A 981 1.60 20.29 -39.30
N ARG A 982 2.02 19.50 -40.30
CA ARG A 982 1.16 18.53 -41.03
C ARG A 982 1.50 17.08 -40.71
N ASN A 983 2.65 16.85 -40.08
CA ASN A 983 3.16 15.54 -39.76
C ASN A 983 2.49 15.01 -38.49
N CYS A 984 1.81 13.88 -38.61
CA CYS A 984 1.00 13.34 -37.53
C CYS A 984 1.82 12.76 -36.38
N ILE A 985 2.96 12.10 -36.65
CA ILE A 985 3.85 11.61 -35.58
C ILE A 985 4.55 12.76 -34.85
N SER A 986 4.90 13.82 -35.57
CA SER A 986 5.44 15.05 -34.97
C SER A 986 4.42 15.70 -34.06
N LEU A 987 3.15 15.81 -34.48
CA LEU A 987 2.07 16.34 -33.65
C LEU A 987 1.82 15.46 -32.41
N MET A 988 1.78 14.14 -32.53
CA MET A 988 1.56 13.23 -31.38
C MET A 988 2.65 13.37 -30.32
N THR A 989 3.91 13.44 -30.74
CA THR A 989 5.07 13.48 -29.84
C THR A 989 5.30 14.86 -29.21
N THR A 990 5.01 15.94 -29.94
CA THR A 990 5.14 17.33 -29.44
C THR A 990 3.98 17.74 -28.53
N SER A 991 2.73 17.42 -28.90
CA SER A 991 1.55 17.66 -28.04
C SER A 991 1.54 16.79 -26.78
N GLY A 992 2.30 15.69 -26.78
CA GLY A 992 2.38 14.73 -25.68
C GLY A 992 1.22 13.73 -25.64
N ALA A 993 0.49 13.57 -26.75
CA ALA A 993 -0.59 12.59 -26.89
C ALA A 993 -0.09 11.16 -26.69
N LYS A 994 0.94 10.75 -27.44
CA LYS A 994 1.60 9.44 -27.31
C LYS A 994 3.01 9.50 -27.90
N GLY A 995 3.96 8.85 -27.21
CA GLY A 995 5.37 8.86 -27.59
C GLY A 995 6.09 10.15 -27.18
N SER A 996 7.40 10.16 -27.42
CA SER A 996 8.29 11.29 -27.15
C SER A 996 9.12 11.61 -28.40
N LYS A 997 9.80 12.77 -28.39
CA LYS A 997 10.77 13.12 -29.44
C LYS A 997 11.87 12.06 -29.59
N VAL A 998 12.27 11.42 -28.49
CA VAL A 998 13.26 10.32 -28.50
C VAL A 998 12.73 9.11 -29.26
N ASN A 999 11.46 8.73 -29.08
CA ASN A 999 10.87 7.62 -29.83
C ASN A 999 10.85 7.92 -31.33
N PHE A 1000 10.47 9.14 -31.71
CA PHE A 1000 10.48 9.56 -33.10
C PHE A 1000 11.91 9.58 -33.68
N GLN A 1001 12.88 10.04 -32.90
CA GLN A 1001 14.30 9.98 -33.25
C GLN A 1001 14.80 8.55 -33.47
N GLN A 1002 14.40 7.60 -32.63
CA GLN A 1002 14.79 6.19 -32.79
C GLN A 1002 14.21 5.56 -34.06
N ILE A 1003 13.01 5.99 -34.47
CA ILE A 1003 12.35 5.50 -35.68
C ILE A 1003 13.02 6.08 -36.93
N SER A 1004 13.18 7.40 -36.98
CA SER A 1004 13.58 8.10 -38.20
C SER A 1004 15.07 8.46 -38.26
N SER A 1005 15.78 8.54 -37.13
CA SER A 1005 17.17 9.01 -37.07
C SER A 1005 18.18 7.91 -36.76
N PHE A 1006 18.21 7.37 -35.53
CA PHE A 1006 19.11 6.29 -35.07
C PHE A 1006 18.72 5.83 -33.65
N LEU A 1007 19.06 4.60 -33.25
CA LEU A 1007 18.72 4.05 -31.92
C LEU A 1007 19.59 4.58 -30.77
N GLY A 1008 20.90 4.71 -31.02
CA GLY A 1008 21.89 5.20 -30.04
C GLY A 1008 22.49 4.10 -29.17
N GLN A 1009 23.14 4.51 -28.07
CA GLN A 1009 23.79 3.60 -27.12
C GLN A 1009 22.75 2.71 -26.42
N GLN A 1010 22.97 1.38 -26.46
CA GLN A 1010 22.25 0.44 -25.61
C GLN A 1010 22.96 0.32 -24.26
N ASP A 1011 22.30 0.77 -23.20
CA ASP A 1011 22.79 0.67 -21.83
C ASP A 1011 22.16 -0.55 -21.14
N LEU A 1012 22.98 -1.25 -20.34
CA LEU A 1012 22.60 -2.40 -19.52
C LEU A 1012 23.07 -2.17 -18.09
N GLU A 1013 22.15 -2.08 -17.13
CA GLU A 1013 22.44 -1.77 -15.71
C GLU A 1013 23.30 -0.49 -15.53
N GLY A 1014 23.11 0.50 -16.42
CA GLY A 1014 23.89 1.75 -16.46
C GLY A 1014 25.32 1.63 -17.02
N LYS A 1015 25.71 0.44 -17.48
CA LYS A 1015 26.97 0.13 -18.19
C LYS A 1015 26.71 -0.11 -19.68
N ARG A 1016 27.76 -0.20 -20.50
CA ARG A 1016 27.62 -0.60 -21.91
C ARG A 1016 27.47 -2.12 -22.02
N VAL A 1017 27.36 -2.62 -23.25
CA VAL A 1017 27.23 -4.06 -23.53
C VAL A 1017 28.36 -4.86 -22.85
N PRO A 1018 28.01 -5.93 -22.11
CA PRO A 1018 28.99 -6.73 -21.39
C PRO A 1018 29.93 -7.49 -22.35
N ARG A 1019 31.18 -7.65 -21.94
CA ARG A 1019 32.19 -8.43 -22.65
C ARG A 1019 32.32 -9.83 -22.04
N MET A 1020 32.53 -10.83 -22.88
CA MET A 1020 32.90 -12.18 -22.48
C MET A 1020 34.34 -12.21 -21.92
N VAL A 1021 34.74 -13.29 -21.24
CA VAL A 1021 36.11 -13.49 -20.74
C VAL A 1021 37.18 -13.37 -21.85
N SER A 1022 36.80 -13.65 -23.09
CA SER A 1022 37.65 -13.48 -24.27
C SER A 1022 37.82 -12.01 -24.73
N GLY A 1023 37.25 -11.03 -24.03
CA GLY A 1023 37.27 -9.61 -24.39
C GLY A 1023 36.28 -9.20 -25.48
N LYS A 1024 35.51 -10.15 -26.02
CA LYS A 1024 34.53 -9.95 -27.10
C LYS A 1024 33.12 -9.65 -26.55
N THR A 1025 32.38 -8.75 -27.18
CA THR A 1025 30.95 -8.53 -26.89
C THR A 1025 30.05 -9.50 -27.66
N LEU A 1026 30.42 -9.85 -28.89
CA LEU A 1026 29.81 -10.94 -29.68
C LEU A 1026 30.89 -11.76 -30.40
N PRO A 1027 30.61 -13.02 -30.78
CA PRO A 1027 31.53 -13.84 -31.57
C PRO A 1027 31.95 -13.19 -32.91
N SER A 1028 31.10 -12.34 -33.47
CA SER A 1028 31.31 -11.58 -34.71
C SER A 1028 32.28 -10.41 -34.58
N PHE A 1029 32.59 -9.96 -33.36
CA PHE A 1029 33.57 -8.89 -33.11
C PHE A 1029 34.94 -9.45 -32.72
N HIS A 1030 35.98 -8.67 -32.98
CA HIS A 1030 37.33 -9.00 -32.53
C HIS A 1030 37.47 -8.83 -31.00
N PRO A 1031 38.40 -9.55 -30.35
CA PRO A 1031 38.72 -9.29 -28.94
C PRO A 1031 39.12 -7.82 -28.75
N TRP A 1032 38.59 -7.17 -27.72
CA TRP A 1032 38.91 -5.77 -27.39
C TRP A 1032 38.67 -4.79 -28.55
N ASP A 1033 37.65 -5.05 -29.36
CA ASP A 1033 37.20 -4.14 -30.41
C ASP A 1033 36.83 -2.76 -29.80
N TRP A 1034 37.44 -1.71 -30.35
CA TRP A 1034 37.30 -0.32 -29.90
C TRP A 1034 36.18 0.43 -30.63
N THR A 1035 35.56 -0.17 -31.64
CA THR A 1035 34.46 0.44 -32.38
C THR A 1035 33.28 0.73 -31.47
N ALA A 1036 32.59 1.85 -31.72
CA ALA A 1036 31.39 2.21 -30.97
C ALA A 1036 30.31 1.11 -31.05
N ARG A 1037 30.18 0.50 -32.23
CA ARG A 1037 29.22 -0.58 -32.53
C ARG A 1037 29.45 -1.83 -31.69
N ALA A 1038 30.71 -2.26 -31.51
CA ALA A 1038 31.02 -3.43 -30.69
C ALA A 1038 30.57 -3.26 -29.24
N GLY A 1039 30.58 -2.03 -28.70
CA GLY A 1039 30.04 -1.73 -27.37
C GLY A 1039 28.58 -1.29 -27.35
N GLY A 1040 27.79 -1.63 -28.36
CA GLY A 1040 26.33 -1.44 -28.37
C GLY A 1040 25.83 -0.07 -28.81
N TYR A 1041 26.64 0.72 -29.51
CA TYR A 1041 26.15 1.97 -30.14
C TYR A 1041 25.53 1.67 -31.51
N ILE A 1042 24.21 1.86 -31.63
CA ILE A 1042 23.44 1.53 -32.83
C ILE A 1042 23.20 2.80 -33.65
N ILE A 1043 23.84 2.88 -34.83
CA ILE A 1043 23.66 3.99 -35.78
C ILE A 1043 22.46 3.79 -36.71
N ASP A 1044 22.00 2.54 -36.85
CA ASP A 1044 20.82 2.21 -37.64
C ASP A 1044 19.53 2.61 -36.91
N ARG A 1045 18.42 2.63 -37.65
CA ARG A 1045 17.10 3.13 -37.21
C ARG A 1045 16.02 2.11 -37.50
N PHE A 1046 14.89 2.17 -36.78
CA PHE A 1046 13.80 1.22 -37.01
C PHE A 1046 13.22 1.28 -38.43
N LEU A 1047 13.20 2.46 -39.06
CA LEU A 1047 12.68 2.63 -40.42
C LEU A 1047 13.42 1.81 -41.48
N THR A 1048 14.75 1.65 -41.35
CA THR A 1048 15.58 0.93 -42.33
C THR A 1048 15.96 -0.49 -41.87
N GLY A 1049 15.60 -0.87 -40.64
CA GLY A 1049 15.98 -2.14 -40.03
C GLY A 1049 17.33 -2.10 -39.33
N LEU A 1050 17.56 -3.08 -38.45
CA LEU A 1050 18.78 -3.23 -37.64
C LEU A 1050 19.62 -4.39 -38.16
N ARG A 1051 20.94 -4.29 -38.03
CA ARG A 1051 21.86 -5.40 -38.33
C ARG A 1051 21.77 -6.49 -37.25
N PRO A 1052 22.12 -7.76 -37.56
CA PRO A 1052 22.01 -8.85 -36.59
C PRO A 1052 22.74 -8.62 -35.26
N GLN A 1053 23.92 -7.98 -35.30
CA GLN A 1053 24.69 -7.65 -34.09
C GLN A 1053 23.94 -6.64 -33.21
N GLU A 1054 23.41 -5.59 -33.83
CA GLU A 1054 22.68 -4.51 -33.15
C GLU A 1054 21.33 -4.98 -32.64
N TYR A 1055 20.64 -5.82 -33.42
CA TYR A 1055 19.40 -6.48 -33.01
C TYR A 1055 19.60 -7.27 -31.71
N TYR A 1056 20.70 -8.03 -31.62
CA TYR A 1056 21.00 -8.80 -30.41
C TYR A 1056 21.22 -7.89 -29.19
N PHE A 1057 21.98 -6.80 -29.32
CA PHE A 1057 22.16 -5.83 -28.24
C PHE A 1057 20.85 -5.13 -27.84
N HIS A 1058 20.01 -4.79 -28.81
CA HIS A 1058 18.69 -4.22 -28.55
C HIS A 1058 17.80 -5.22 -27.79
N CYS A 1059 17.85 -6.51 -28.13
CA CYS A 1059 17.16 -7.56 -27.37
C CYS A 1059 17.67 -7.69 -25.93
N MET A 1060 18.96 -7.45 -25.65
CA MET A 1060 19.46 -7.42 -24.28
C MET A 1060 18.81 -6.28 -23.49
N ALA A 1061 18.86 -5.06 -24.03
CA ALA A 1061 18.30 -3.87 -23.37
C ALA A 1061 16.78 -4.01 -23.14
N GLY A 1062 16.06 -4.57 -24.11
CA GLY A 1062 14.63 -4.85 -23.96
C GLY A 1062 14.30 -5.86 -22.85
N ARG A 1063 15.17 -6.84 -22.60
CA ARG A 1063 14.97 -7.85 -21.53
C ARG A 1063 15.21 -7.31 -20.14
N GLU A 1064 16.13 -6.36 -19.96
CA GLU A 1064 16.44 -5.77 -18.65
C GLU A 1064 15.19 -5.18 -17.99
N GLY A 1065 14.43 -4.35 -18.73
CA GLY A 1065 13.20 -3.73 -18.20
C GLY A 1065 12.13 -4.74 -17.76
N LEU A 1066 12.03 -5.88 -18.46
CA LEU A 1066 11.10 -6.96 -18.11
C LEU A 1066 11.56 -7.70 -16.84
N VAL A 1067 12.85 -7.97 -16.71
CA VAL A 1067 13.44 -8.62 -15.52
C VAL A 1067 13.29 -7.70 -14.30
N ASP A 1068 13.52 -6.40 -14.48
CA ASP A 1068 13.42 -5.42 -13.40
C ASP A 1068 12.01 -5.36 -12.81
N THR A 1069 11.00 -5.39 -13.68
CA THR A 1069 9.59 -5.44 -13.31
C THR A 1069 9.27 -6.72 -12.52
N ALA A 1070 9.81 -7.87 -12.92
CA ALA A 1070 9.58 -9.14 -12.23
C ALA A 1070 10.22 -9.18 -10.83
N VAL A 1071 11.39 -8.57 -10.65
CA VAL A 1071 12.15 -8.64 -9.37
C VAL A 1071 11.70 -7.57 -8.37
N LYS A 1072 11.52 -6.32 -8.81
CA LYS A 1072 11.30 -5.17 -7.89
C LYS A 1072 9.89 -5.13 -7.27
N THR A 1073 8.88 -5.63 -7.97
CA THR A 1073 7.46 -5.56 -7.55
C THR A 1073 7.18 -6.22 -6.19
N SER A 1074 7.86 -7.34 -5.89
CA SER A 1074 7.67 -8.06 -4.63
C SER A 1074 8.20 -7.29 -3.39
N ARG A 1075 9.31 -6.56 -3.55
CA ARG A 1075 9.98 -5.83 -2.46
C ARG A 1075 9.20 -4.60 -2.04
N SER A 1076 8.72 -3.81 -3.01
CA SER A 1076 7.93 -2.61 -2.73
C SER A 1076 6.60 -2.93 -2.04
N GLY A 1077 5.91 -3.99 -2.47
CA GLY A 1077 4.64 -4.40 -1.86
C GLY A 1077 4.78 -4.84 -0.39
N TYR A 1078 5.88 -5.51 -0.03
CA TYR A 1078 6.13 -5.86 1.37
C TYR A 1078 6.43 -4.63 2.22
N LEU A 1079 7.29 -3.73 1.72
CA LEU A 1079 7.63 -2.49 2.40
C LEU A 1079 6.39 -1.62 2.67
N GLN A 1080 5.56 -1.42 1.64
CA GLN A 1080 4.33 -0.67 1.76
C GLN A 1080 3.41 -1.24 2.85
N ARG A 1081 3.28 -2.57 2.93
CA ARG A 1081 2.47 -3.21 3.97
C ARG A 1081 3.00 -2.93 5.38
N CYS A 1082 4.32 -2.97 5.58
CA CYS A 1082 4.93 -2.67 6.87
C CYS A 1082 4.68 -1.22 7.28
N LEU A 1083 4.79 -0.28 6.32
CA LEU A 1083 4.50 1.14 6.57
C LEU A 1083 3.02 1.37 6.91
N ILE A 1084 2.10 0.83 6.10
CA ILE A 1084 0.66 0.98 6.36
C ILE A 1084 0.31 0.42 7.73
N LYS A 1085 0.83 -0.76 8.10
CA LYS A 1085 0.50 -1.36 9.41
C LYS A 1085 1.04 -0.61 10.61
N ASN A 1086 2.14 0.14 10.47
CA ASN A 1086 2.64 0.97 11.56
C ASN A 1086 1.95 2.34 11.62
N LEU A 1087 1.39 2.83 10.51
CA LEU A 1087 0.78 4.16 10.40
C LEU A 1087 -0.75 4.13 10.34
N GLU A 1088 -1.39 2.95 10.42
CA GLU A 1088 -2.83 2.80 10.20
C GLU A 1088 -3.71 3.50 11.24
N CYS A 1089 -3.21 3.65 12.46
CA CYS A 1089 -3.93 4.23 13.58
C CYS A 1089 -3.76 5.76 13.68
N LEU A 1090 -2.84 6.35 12.90
CA LEU A 1090 -2.55 7.77 12.98
C LEU A 1090 -3.69 8.59 12.38
N THR A 1091 -4.19 9.54 13.16
CA THR A 1091 -5.28 10.44 12.75
C THR A 1091 -5.00 11.88 13.17
N VAL A 1092 -5.49 12.84 12.39
CA VAL A 1092 -5.50 14.26 12.77
C VAL A 1092 -6.69 14.48 13.69
N SER A 1093 -6.42 14.88 14.93
CA SER A 1093 -7.42 15.19 15.94
C SER A 1093 -8.02 16.58 15.74
N TYR A 1094 -9.14 16.87 16.39
CA TYR A 1094 -9.83 18.18 16.29
C TYR A 1094 -8.98 19.38 16.76
N ASP A 1095 -7.96 19.14 17.56
CA ASP A 1095 -6.97 20.14 18.00
C ASP A 1095 -5.79 20.30 17.03
N HIS A 1096 -5.90 19.75 15.81
CA HIS A 1096 -4.88 19.71 14.76
C HIS A 1096 -3.63 18.87 15.06
N THR A 1097 -3.56 18.23 16.24
CA THR A 1097 -2.47 17.30 16.56
C THR A 1097 -2.64 15.98 15.82
N VAL A 1098 -1.53 15.37 15.41
CA VAL A 1098 -1.52 14.00 14.86
C VAL A 1098 -1.31 13.04 16.01
N ARG A 1099 -2.30 12.18 16.26
CA ARG A 1099 -2.32 11.24 17.37
C ARG A 1099 -2.43 9.80 16.90
N ASP A 1100 -1.83 8.91 17.69
CA ASP A 1100 -2.05 7.47 17.58
C ASP A 1100 -3.37 7.06 18.28
N ALA A 1101 -3.82 5.82 18.09
CA ALA A 1101 -5.08 5.32 18.65
C ALA A 1101 -5.13 5.30 20.19
N ASP A 1102 -3.97 5.31 20.86
CA ASP A 1102 -3.87 5.41 22.33
C ASP A 1102 -3.89 6.87 22.83
N GLY A 1103 -4.02 7.85 21.93
CA GLY A 1103 -4.04 9.28 22.24
C GLY A 1103 -2.65 9.94 22.31
N SER A 1104 -1.57 9.17 22.12
CA SER A 1104 -0.20 9.69 22.08
C SER A 1104 -0.01 10.65 20.91
N VAL A 1105 0.57 11.82 21.18
CA VAL A 1105 0.85 12.84 20.16
C VAL A 1105 2.15 12.49 19.42
N ILE A 1106 2.07 12.39 18.10
CA ILE A 1106 3.21 12.16 17.20
C ILE A 1106 3.68 13.47 16.57
N GLN A 1107 2.75 14.34 16.19
CA GLN A 1107 3.04 15.69 15.69
C GLN A 1107 2.05 16.69 16.31
N PHE A 1108 2.52 17.89 16.64
CA PHE A 1108 1.65 18.95 17.15
C PHE A 1108 0.76 19.55 16.07
N GLN A 1109 1.21 19.50 14.82
CA GLN A 1109 0.48 19.98 13.65
C GLN A 1109 0.89 19.14 12.44
N TYR A 1110 -0.07 18.72 11.63
CA TYR A 1110 0.21 17.95 10.42
C TYR A 1110 1.15 18.72 9.49
N GLY A 1111 2.31 18.17 9.16
CA GLY A 1111 3.28 18.82 8.26
C GLY A 1111 3.84 20.16 8.76
N GLU A 1112 3.69 20.47 10.06
CA GLU A 1112 4.05 21.76 10.69
C GLU A 1112 3.24 22.99 10.21
N ASP A 1113 2.40 22.83 9.17
CA ASP A 1113 1.57 23.90 8.60
C ASP A 1113 0.05 23.62 8.69
N GLY A 1114 -0.34 22.37 8.92
CA GLY A 1114 -1.73 21.93 9.04
C GLY A 1114 -2.48 21.89 7.70
N VAL A 1115 -1.77 21.90 6.57
CA VAL A 1115 -2.37 22.04 5.23
C VAL A 1115 -2.57 20.67 4.57
N ASP A 1116 -3.74 20.43 4.00
CA ASP A 1116 -4.00 19.25 3.17
C ASP A 1116 -3.29 19.38 1.82
N VAL A 1117 -2.46 18.40 1.48
CA VAL A 1117 -1.72 18.31 0.22
C VAL A 1117 -2.65 18.47 -1.00
N HIS A 1118 -3.91 18.01 -0.93
CA HIS A 1118 -4.87 18.16 -2.03
C HIS A 1118 -5.24 19.61 -2.35
N GLN A 1119 -5.03 20.54 -1.42
CA GLN A 1119 -5.39 21.97 -1.55
C GLN A 1119 -4.16 22.88 -1.65
N THR A 1120 -2.94 22.33 -1.74
CA THR A 1120 -1.70 23.12 -1.70
C THR A 1120 -1.34 23.83 -3.00
N SER A 1121 -1.80 23.33 -4.15
CA SER A 1121 -1.23 23.72 -5.45
C SER A 1121 -1.30 25.22 -5.75
N PHE A 1122 -2.46 25.84 -5.55
CA PHE A 1122 -2.65 27.26 -5.88
C PHE A 1122 -2.25 28.24 -4.76
N ILE A 1123 -1.93 27.75 -3.56
CA ILE A 1123 -1.58 28.61 -2.40
C ILE A 1123 -0.36 29.50 -2.71
N SER A 1124 0.65 28.94 -3.38
CA SER A 1124 1.87 29.67 -3.75
C SER A 1124 1.72 30.56 -4.99
N LYS A 1125 0.58 30.48 -5.70
CA LYS A 1125 0.33 31.18 -6.98
C LYS A 1125 -0.72 32.27 -6.81
N LEU A 1126 -0.41 33.22 -5.92
CA LEU A 1126 -1.27 34.37 -5.66
C LEU A 1126 -1.57 35.20 -6.92
N ASP A 1127 -0.63 35.32 -7.87
CA ASP A 1127 -0.85 36.07 -9.10
C ASP A 1127 -2.00 35.51 -9.96
N VAL A 1128 -2.08 34.17 -10.05
CA VAL A 1128 -3.15 33.48 -10.79
C VAL A 1128 -4.49 33.67 -10.10
N LEU A 1129 -4.51 33.66 -8.77
CA LEU A 1129 -5.71 33.93 -7.96
C LEU A 1129 -6.10 35.41 -7.95
N ALA A 1130 -5.14 36.34 -8.00
CA ALA A 1130 -5.36 37.78 -7.98
C ALA A 1130 -6.01 38.27 -9.27
N VAL A 1131 -5.58 37.75 -10.43
CA VAL A 1131 -6.23 38.01 -11.72
C VAL A 1131 -7.72 37.60 -11.70
N VAL A 1132 -8.05 36.53 -10.95
CA VAL A 1132 -9.43 36.07 -10.77
C VAL A 1132 -10.19 36.90 -9.71
N ARG A 1133 -9.57 37.24 -8.56
CA ARG A 1133 -10.19 38.02 -7.47
C ARG A 1133 -10.49 39.47 -7.83
N ILE A 1134 -9.65 40.12 -8.65
CA ILE A 1134 -9.93 41.47 -9.16
C ILE A 1134 -11.23 41.46 -10.00
N CYS A 1135 -11.50 40.38 -10.73
CA CYS A 1135 -12.76 40.22 -11.48
C CYS A 1135 -13.98 40.00 -10.55
N ILE A 1136 -13.81 39.39 -9.37
CA ILE A 1136 -14.87 39.17 -8.39
C ILE A 1136 -15.22 40.47 -7.64
N LEU A 1137 -14.21 41.24 -7.24
CA LEU A 1137 -14.40 42.55 -6.59
C LEU A 1137 -15.05 43.58 -7.52
N PHE A 1138 -14.72 43.56 -8.82
CA PHE A 1138 -15.36 44.41 -9.83
C PHE A 1138 -16.73 43.93 -10.32
N ALA A 1139 -17.12 42.67 -10.05
CA ALA A 1139 -18.46 42.17 -10.40
C ALA A 1139 -19.52 42.48 -9.33
N HIS A 1140 -19.10 42.87 -8.12
CA HIS A 1140 -19.97 43.33 -7.03
C HIS A 1140 -20.10 44.87 -6.94
N LEU A 1141 -19.31 45.61 -7.73
CA LEU A 1141 -19.48 47.05 -8.01
C LEU A 1141 -20.19 47.21 -9.35
#